data_AF-A0A2W4UIV1-F1
#
_entry.id   AF-A0A2W4UIV1-F1
#
_cell.length_a   1.000
_cell.length_b   1.000
_cell.length_c   1.000
_cell.angle_alpha   90.00
_cell.angle_beta   90.00
_cell.angle_gamma   90.00
#
_symmetry.space_group_name_H-M   'P 1'
#
loop_
_entity.id
_entity.type
_entity.pdbx_description
1 polymer ?
#
loop_
_entity_poly.entity_id
_entity_poly.type
_entity_poly.pdbx_seq_one_letter_code
_entity_poly.pdbx_strand_id
1 'polypeptide(L)'
;MYAWLSLENVDGNTTTSVTPCRVDPIHPPETDEGKLKLRRTIAMQAIAALKLPDSVENNRLFAALSQLLKSLPADYEDIEFAVYMGLAHHRLPPARRAAREHVINAVMEGYLGPSAAWPKGLQLRLDLIRNQLFLIPNALLEGHARSACGALLMNTSMTLSPATPDPQARSDFDLIRRVAGSVSKSPGDAAAIFDALRLAYVMTQLALRKPFMNFLKDQTTGPAVAMAAQTQATLLARVPMGTVALQTDTLVTILMDVAMGMQLAPAAPSIEEIVGDHLAGLQRDQDRAYDQIRIETVAALDAGVPMGNKGLLMRQVLLKERLAVRQLNLRLAPKRTALAQAQPTNTFSQGGNTDMDPVHAWSVARLVRWIEGPLAERSTQGRLNRSTVVTYEKEALVRDAQDREQAGLLADGATPMVTEADVDTAMNDGLGATAQFFHDDIQEMAPLAKSLGAAAGLLERCLELQVQLQGLCDKPAAIDEEKARVLLQDAESRIAELRKGIKVAETSAQQTRRFSAQLALALNAETLVLGKRHGGVIACPLRPTDWAWVAQMFHRRWLPQVTRLLIDGQPIALQPDQAVALYVTGSSQSNFAFDVSVHLWQRRAGCTSPPSELMDNCPPMNEADWFDTYIPCAVLHVPPAG
;
A
#
# COMPACT_ATOMS: atom_id res chain seq x y z
N MET A 1 13.32 17.84 -7.77
CA MET A 1 14.53 17.71 -6.93
C MET A 1 14.81 16.25 -6.79
N TYR A 2 16.07 15.90 -6.61
CA TYR A 2 16.55 14.52 -6.64
C TYR A 2 17.05 14.11 -5.26
N ALA A 3 17.28 12.82 -5.07
CA ALA A 3 17.86 12.29 -3.86
C ALA A 3 19.27 11.74 -4.11
N TRP A 4 19.99 11.53 -3.02
CA TRP A 4 21.13 10.63 -3.02
C TRP A 4 20.62 9.19 -3.20
N LEU A 5 21.35 8.39 -3.93
CA LEU A 5 21.21 6.95 -4.01
C LEU A 5 22.51 6.34 -3.45
N SER A 6 22.42 5.19 -2.81
CA SER A 6 23.61 4.45 -2.39
C SER A 6 23.37 2.99 -2.67
N LEU A 7 24.43 2.24 -2.97
CA LEU A 7 24.34 0.79 -2.94
C LEU A 7 24.61 0.31 -1.53
N GLU A 8 23.65 -0.39 -0.97
CA GLU A 8 23.76 -1.06 0.31
C GLU A 8 23.69 -2.56 0.06
N ASN A 9 24.56 -3.32 0.71
CA ASN A 9 24.46 -4.78 0.70
C ASN A 9 23.62 -5.20 1.89
N VAL A 10 22.39 -5.63 1.62
CA VAL A 10 21.45 -6.15 2.61
C VAL A 10 21.29 -7.64 2.33
N ASP A 11 21.69 -8.47 3.29
CA ASP A 11 21.61 -9.94 3.19
C ASP A 11 22.27 -10.54 1.94
N GLY A 12 23.39 -9.95 1.51
CA GLY A 12 24.12 -10.39 0.32
C GLY A 12 23.55 -9.88 -1.01
N ASN A 13 22.39 -9.22 -0.99
CA ASN A 13 21.82 -8.53 -2.14
C ASN A 13 22.23 -7.06 -2.14
N THR A 14 22.73 -6.60 -3.28
CA THR A 14 23.00 -5.18 -3.49
C THR A 14 21.68 -4.47 -3.80
N THR A 15 21.25 -3.59 -2.90
CA THR A 15 20.03 -2.78 -3.03
C THR A 15 20.39 -1.31 -3.16
N THR A 16 19.62 -0.56 -3.95
CA THR A 16 19.76 0.89 -4.03
C THR A 16 18.95 1.55 -2.92
N SER A 17 19.61 2.13 -1.91
CA SER A 17 18.97 3.01 -0.93
C SER A 17 18.81 4.42 -1.49
N VAL A 18 17.81 5.14 -1.00
CA VAL A 18 17.47 6.50 -1.46
C VAL A 18 17.48 7.42 -0.24
N THR A 19 18.33 8.44 -0.26
CA THR A 19 18.53 9.37 0.86
C THR A 19 18.22 10.80 0.40
N PRO A 20 17.07 11.39 0.78
CA PRO A 20 16.79 12.79 0.49
C PRO A 20 17.72 13.72 1.29
N CYS A 21 17.80 14.99 0.89
CA CYS A 21 18.50 16.01 1.69
C CYS A 21 17.92 16.08 3.11
N ARG A 22 18.80 16.19 4.12
CA ARG A 22 18.38 16.36 5.51
C ARG A 22 17.69 17.72 5.71
N VAL A 23 16.50 17.69 6.32
CA VAL A 23 15.81 18.88 6.87
C VAL A 23 15.90 18.79 8.38
N ASP A 24 16.56 19.76 8.98
CA ASP A 24 16.73 19.85 10.42
C ASP A 24 16.44 21.28 10.89
N PRO A 25 15.21 21.52 11.38
CA PRO A 25 14.78 22.86 11.79
C PRO A 25 15.22 23.23 13.21
N ILE A 26 15.74 22.26 13.98
CA ILE A 26 16.08 22.43 15.39
C ILE A 26 17.54 22.87 15.53
N HIS A 27 18.41 22.36 14.66
CA HIS A 27 19.82 22.70 14.71
C HIS A 27 20.08 24.16 14.31
N PRO A 28 20.96 24.86 15.04
CA PRO A 28 21.31 26.22 14.68
C PRO A 28 21.96 26.26 13.28
N PRO A 29 21.73 27.33 12.52
CA PRO A 29 22.41 27.52 11.25
C PRO A 29 23.93 27.60 11.45
N GLU A 30 24.68 27.35 10.39
CA GLU A 30 26.13 27.56 10.40
C GLU A 30 26.45 29.04 10.67
N THR A 31 27.28 29.29 11.68
CA THR A 31 27.72 30.64 12.10
C THR A 31 29.23 30.83 11.95
N ASP A 32 29.99 29.76 11.70
CA ASP A 32 31.43 29.86 11.45
C ASP A 32 31.68 30.51 10.06
N GLU A 33 32.23 31.73 10.06
CA GLU A 33 32.50 32.46 8.82
C GLU A 33 33.54 31.77 7.92
N GLY A 34 34.46 30.97 8.48
CA GLY A 34 35.40 30.18 7.72
C GLY A 34 34.70 29.08 6.92
N LYS A 35 33.81 28.33 7.57
CA LYS A 35 32.96 27.32 6.93
C LYS A 35 31.99 27.94 5.93
N LEU A 36 31.35 29.06 6.27
CA LEU A 36 30.45 29.76 5.34
C LEU A 36 31.20 30.25 4.10
N LYS A 37 32.43 30.76 4.25
CA LYS A 37 33.29 31.15 3.12
C LYS A 37 33.61 29.96 2.23
N LEU A 38 33.92 28.79 2.81
CA LEU A 38 34.16 27.57 2.05
C LEU A 38 32.90 27.14 1.28
N ARG A 39 31.74 27.08 1.95
CA ARG A 39 30.44 26.74 1.32
C ARG A 39 30.10 27.70 0.17
N ARG A 40 30.29 29.01 0.37
CA ARG A 40 30.07 30.04 -0.67
C ARG A 40 31.02 29.88 -1.86
N THR A 41 32.26 29.45 -1.61
CA THR A 41 33.24 29.19 -2.68
C THR A 41 32.77 28.05 -3.58
N ILE A 42 32.24 26.96 -2.99
CA ILE A 42 31.64 25.84 -3.75
C ILE A 42 30.45 26.34 -4.59
N ALA A 43 29.58 27.17 -4.02
CA ALA A 43 28.46 27.78 -4.76
C ALA A 43 28.93 28.63 -5.94
N MET A 44 29.96 29.46 -5.76
CA MET A 44 30.53 30.27 -6.85
C MET A 44 31.09 29.38 -7.97
N GLN A 45 31.81 28.31 -7.63
CA GLN A 45 32.36 27.38 -8.62
C GLN A 45 31.25 26.70 -9.42
N ALA A 46 30.19 26.25 -8.76
CA ALA A 46 29.03 25.65 -9.42
C ALA A 46 28.30 26.63 -10.34
N ILE A 47 28.12 27.89 -9.94
CA ILE A 47 27.52 28.93 -10.78
C ILE A 47 28.41 29.24 -11.99
N ALA A 48 29.72 29.38 -11.78
CA ALA A 48 30.68 29.65 -12.85
C ALA A 48 30.68 28.54 -13.91
N ALA A 49 30.51 27.28 -13.49
CA ALA A 49 30.41 26.14 -14.40
C ALA A 49 29.19 26.20 -15.35
N LEU A 50 28.14 26.96 -15.00
CA LEU A 50 26.95 27.13 -15.84
C LEU A 50 27.19 28.04 -17.06
N LYS A 51 28.29 28.81 -17.10
CA LYS A 51 28.64 29.74 -18.18
C LYS A 51 27.47 30.68 -18.57
N LEU A 52 26.74 31.20 -17.57
CA LEU A 52 25.62 32.10 -17.81
C LEU A 52 26.12 33.46 -18.35
N PRO A 53 25.46 34.03 -19.39
CA PRO A 53 25.90 35.27 -20.02
C PRO A 53 25.57 36.54 -19.22
N ASP A 54 24.63 36.46 -18.26
CA ASP A 54 24.13 37.61 -17.51
C ASP A 54 24.70 37.66 -16.07
N SER A 55 25.38 38.76 -15.74
CA SER A 55 25.94 39.00 -14.40
C SER A 55 24.85 39.25 -13.35
N VAL A 56 23.67 39.74 -13.73
CA VAL A 56 22.54 39.96 -12.82
C VAL A 56 21.96 38.63 -12.36
N GLU A 57 21.80 37.67 -13.28
CA GLU A 57 21.33 36.33 -12.95
C GLU A 57 22.32 35.59 -12.04
N ASN A 58 23.63 35.70 -12.31
CA ASN A 58 24.67 35.12 -11.46
C ASN A 58 24.60 35.66 -10.02
N ASN A 59 24.45 36.97 -9.86
CA ASN A 59 24.32 37.59 -8.54
C ASN A 59 23.05 37.13 -7.81
N ARG A 60 21.92 37.02 -8.53
CA ARG A 60 20.66 36.50 -7.98
C ARG A 60 20.81 35.06 -7.47
N LEU A 61 21.41 34.18 -8.28
CA LEU A 61 21.63 32.78 -7.91
C LEU A 61 22.60 32.66 -6.74
N PHE A 62 23.69 33.43 -6.74
CA PHE A 62 24.65 33.43 -5.64
C PHE A 62 24.04 33.91 -4.32
N ALA A 63 23.23 34.97 -4.34
CA ALA A 63 22.52 35.45 -3.15
C ALA A 63 21.56 34.39 -2.59
N ALA A 64 20.78 33.74 -3.47
CA ALA A 64 19.85 32.69 -3.07
C ALA A 64 20.57 31.45 -2.49
N LEU A 65 21.64 30.98 -3.14
CA LEU A 65 22.45 29.87 -2.64
C LEU A 65 23.18 30.22 -1.34
N SER A 66 23.66 31.45 -1.19
CA SER A 66 24.31 31.90 0.06
C SER A 66 23.35 31.83 1.24
N GLN A 67 22.08 32.22 1.01
CA GLN A 67 21.04 32.13 2.03
C GLN A 67 20.68 30.68 2.37
N LEU A 68 20.57 29.82 1.34
CA LEU A 68 20.37 28.38 1.51
C LEU A 68 21.50 27.74 2.32
N LEU A 69 22.76 28.00 1.96
CA LEU A 69 23.94 27.43 2.61
C LEU A 69 24.12 27.86 4.06
N LYS A 70 23.75 29.10 4.37
CA LYS A 70 23.65 29.60 5.74
C LYS A 70 22.57 28.86 6.53
N SER A 71 21.53 28.39 5.84
CA SER A 71 20.40 27.69 6.47
C SER A 71 20.67 26.21 6.74
N LEU A 72 21.77 25.64 6.22
CA LEU A 72 22.13 24.25 6.45
C LEU A 72 22.81 24.07 7.82
N PRO A 73 22.56 22.94 8.51
CA PRO A 73 23.25 22.58 9.75
C PRO A 73 24.78 22.65 9.65
N ALA A 74 25.46 22.89 10.77
CA ALA A 74 26.92 23.04 10.82
C ALA A 74 27.69 21.75 10.47
N ASP A 75 27.09 20.60 10.73
CA ASP A 75 27.56 19.23 10.45
C ASP A 75 27.05 18.70 9.10
N TYR A 76 26.45 19.53 8.25
CA TYR A 76 25.94 19.09 6.95
C TYR A 76 27.11 18.73 6.00
N GLU A 77 27.27 17.43 5.73
CA GLU A 77 28.41 16.90 4.96
C GLU A 77 28.29 17.18 3.45
N ASP A 78 27.07 17.10 2.90
CA ASP A 78 26.82 17.08 1.46
C ASP A 78 26.59 18.45 0.82
N ILE A 79 27.47 19.40 1.13
CA ILE A 79 27.34 20.80 0.69
C ILE A 79 27.26 20.91 -0.84
N GLU A 80 28.10 20.19 -1.57
CA GLU A 80 28.14 20.26 -3.03
C GLU A 80 26.79 19.81 -3.65
N PHE A 81 26.25 18.69 -3.17
CA PHE A 81 24.94 18.21 -3.61
C PHE A 81 23.83 19.22 -3.30
N ALA A 82 23.83 19.80 -2.10
CA ALA A 82 22.86 20.83 -1.71
C ALA A 82 22.97 22.09 -2.61
N VAL A 83 24.17 22.50 -3.01
CA VAL A 83 24.38 23.59 -3.98
C VAL A 83 23.72 23.27 -5.31
N TYR A 84 23.93 22.07 -5.86
CA TYR A 84 23.33 21.68 -7.14
C TYR A 84 21.80 21.56 -7.06
N MET A 85 21.25 21.04 -5.96
CA MET A 85 19.80 21.00 -5.75
C MET A 85 19.21 22.41 -5.59
N GLY A 86 19.90 23.31 -4.87
CA GLY A 86 19.54 24.72 -4.78
C GLY A 86 19.56 25.42 -6.14
N LEU A 87 20.58 25.15 -6.97
CA LEU A 87 20.66 25.65 -8.34
C LEU A 87 19.50 25.13 -9.18
N ALA A 88 19.20 23.83 -9.10
CA ALA A 88 18.08 23.23 -9.80
C ALA A 88 16.75 23.92 -9.44
N HIS A 89 16.53 24.22 -8.15
CA HIS A 89 15.36 24.99 -7.68
C HIS A 89 15.30 26.40 -8.26
N HIS A 90 16.37 27.18 -8.10
CA HIS A 90 16.35 28.59 -8.49
C HIS A 90 16.43 28.83 -9.99
N ARG A 91 16.67 27.77 -10.78
CA ARG A 91 16.61 27.74 -12.25
C ARG A 91 15.34 27.10 -12.80
N LEU A 92 14.42 26.63 -11.95
CA LEU A 92 13.09 26.22 -12.42
C LEU A 92 12.39 27.39 -13.14
N PRO A 93 11.56 27.11 -14.16
CA PRO A 93 10.69 28.12 -14.75
C PRO A 93 9.90 28.86 -13.65
N PRO A 94 9.73 30.20 -13.73
CA PRO A 94 9.13 30.99 -12.64
C PRO A 94 7.80 30.45 -12.12
N ALA A 95 6.92 29.99 -13.01
CA ALA A 95 5.63 29.39 -12.64
C ALA A 95 5.80 28.09 -11.83
N ARG A 96 6.71 27.19 -12.24
CA ARG A 96 6.98 25.93 -11.53
C ARG A 96 7.64 26.17 -10.18
N ARG A 97 8.57 27.13 -10.13
CA ARG A 97 9.19 27.56 -8.88
C ARG A 97 8.15 28.11 -7.91
N ALA A 98 7.31 29.04 -8.37
CA ALA A 98 6.27 29.66 -7.56
C ALA A 98 5.25 28.62 -7.05
N ALA A 99 4.84 27.66 -7.88
CA ALA A 99 3.94 26.59 -7.45
C ALA A 99 4.55 25.75 -6.32
N ARG A 100 5.84 25.40 -6.43
CA ARG A 100 6.55 24.64 -5.39
C ARG A 100 6.71 25.44 -4.09
N GLU A 101 7.08 26.72 -4.18
CA GLU A 101 7.18 27.61 -3.02
C GLU A 101 5.81 27.85 -2.37
N HIS A 102 4.73 27.88 -3.17
CA HIS A 102 3.36 27.97 -2.67
C HIS A 102 2.97 26.75 -1.85
N VAL A 103 3.29 25.52 -2.29
CA VAL A 103 3.04 24.30 -1.51
C VAL A 103 3.72 24.37 -0.14
N ILE A 104 5.00 24.78 -0.10
CA ILE A 104 5.74 24.95 1.16
C ILE A 104 5.03 25.95 2.09
N ASN A 105 4.68 27.13 1.56
CA ASN A 105 4.03 28.16 2.35
C ASN A 105 2.64 27.73 2.83
N ALA A 106 1.84 27.08 1.98
CA ALA A 106 0.52 26.59 2.33
C ALA A 106 0.57 25.57 3.49
N VAL A 107 1.54 24.64 3.46
CA VAL A 107 1.77 23.70 4.57
C VAL A 107 2.16 24.46 5.84
N MET A 108 3.11 25.39 5.76
CA MET A 108 3.53 26.18 6.92
C MET A 108 2.36 26.97 7.52
N GLU A 109 1.52 27.59 6.69
CA GLU A 109 0.34 28.34 7.13
C GLU A 109 -0.73 27.44 7.76
N GLY A 110 -0.89 26.20 7.29
CA GLY A 110 -1.79 25.22 7.91
C GLY A 110 -1.42 24.86 9.35
N TYR A 111 -0.14 24.95 9.72
CA TYR A 111 0.37 24.63 11.06
C TYR A 111 0.55 25.84 11.97
N LEU A 112 0.84 27.01 11.39
CA LEU A 112 1.24 28.21 12.14
C LEU A 112 0.27 29.38 11.96
N GLY A 113 -0.79 29.19 11.16
CA GLY A 113 -1.72 30.24 10.79
C GLY A 113 -1.17 31.13 9.66
N PRO A 114 -1.89 32.21 9.30
CA PRO A 114 -1.48 33.12 8.23
C PRO A 114 -0.08 33.71 8.47
N SER A 115 0.73 33.79 7.41
CA SER A 115 2.11 34.28 7.49
C SER A 115 2.27 35.67 8.12
N ALA A 116 1.29 36.56 7.90
CA ALA A 116 1.26 37.90 8.50
C ALA A 116 1.13 37.89 10.04
N ALA A 117 0.64 36.80 10.63
CA ALA A 117 0.44 36.65 12.07
C ALA A 117 1.58 35.91 12.78
N TRP A 118 2.61 35.47 12.04
CA TRP A 118 3.70 34.70 12.64
C TRP A 118 4.53 35.55 13.64
N PRO A 119 4.87 35.00 14.82
CA PRO A 119 5.70 35.70 15.79
C PRO A 119 7.07 36.07 15.20
N LYS A 120 7.51 37.32 15.38
CA LYS A 120 8.82 37.81 14.88
C LYS A 120 10.00 36.95 15.34
N GLY A 121 9.94 36.41 16.56
CA GLY A 121 10.97 35.53 17.11
C GLY A 121 11.11 34.18 16.38
N LEU A 122 10.11 33.77 15.60
CA LEU A 122 10.13 32.52 14.82
C LEU A 122 10.59 32.72 13.38
N GLN A 123 10.59 33.96 12.86
CA GLN A 123 10.85 34.23 11.45
C GLN A 123 12.16 33.60 10.95
N LEU A 124 13.23 33.72 11.75
CA LEU A 124 14.52 33.12 11.40
C LEU A 124 14.40 31.60 11.21
N ARG A 125 13.75 30.89 12.15
CA ARG A 125 13.56 29.44 12.06
C ARG A 125 12.66 29.03 10.89
N LEU A 126 11.64 29.82 10.59
CA LEU A 126 10.75 29.59 9.46
C LEU A 126 11.48 29.77 8.12
N ASP A 127 12.35 30.77 8.03
CA ASP A 127 13.19 30.97 6.86
C ASP A 127 14.21 29.83 6.70
N LEU A 128 14.78 29.31 7.80
CA LEU A 128 15.63 28.11 7.76
C LEU A 128 14.88 26.91 7.19
N ILE A 129 13.69 26.61 7.72
CA ILE A 129 12.82 25.53 7.25
C ILE A 129 12.54 25.69 5.76
N ARG A 130 12.08 26.88 5.34
CA ARG A 130 11.72 27.14 3.95
C ARG A 130 12.90 26.88 3.01
N ASN A 131 14.08 27.37 3.37
CA ASN A 131 15.28 27.19 2.55
C ASN A 131 15.69 25.72 2.45
N GLN A 132 15.70 24.98 3.55
CA GLN A 132 16.05 23.56 3.52
C GLN A 132 15.03 22.73 2.70
N LEU A 133 13.74 23.07 2.78
CA LEU A 133 12.69 22.38 2.00
C LEU A 133 12.83 22.53 0.49
N PHE A 134 13.55 23.56 0.01
CA PHE A 134 13.86 23.67 -1.42
C PHE A 134 14.66 22.49 -1.96
N LEU A 135 15.38 21.77 -1.09
CA LEU A 135 16.20 20.61 -1.45
C LEU A 135 15.41 19.30 -1.57
N ILE A 136 14.17 19.25 -1.05
CA ILE A 136 13.43 17.98 -0.92
C ILE A 136 12.70 17.59 -2.22
N PRO A 137 12.79 16.33 -2.70
CA PRO A 137 11.98 15.85 -3.82
C PRO A 137 10.48 16.13 -3.66
N ASN A 138 9.77 16.38 -4.78
CA ASN A 138 8.34 16.74 -4.72
C ASN A 138 7.50 15.67 -4.00
N ALA A 139 7.79 14.39 -4.27
CA ALA A 139 7.08 13.25 -3.67
C ALA A 139 7.18 13.18 -2.14
N LEU A 140 8.20 13.80 -1.54
CA LEU A 140 8.42 13.83 -0.08
C LEU A 140 8.22 15.24 0.52
N LEU A 141 8.01 16.26 -0.31
CA LEU A 141 8.02 17.66 0.11
C LEU A 141 7.00 17.95 1.21
N GLU A 142 5.75 17.49 1.01
CA GLU A 142 4.68 17.74 1.96
C GLU A 142 4.95 17.06 3.31
N GLY A 143 5.29 15.77 3.32
CA GLY A 143 5.60 15.03 4.56
C GLY A 143 6.76 15.65 5.35
N HIS A 144 7.83 16.08 4.67
CA HIS A 144 8.95 16.76 5.32
C HIS A 144 8.58 18.16 5.82
N ALA A 145 7.81 18.94 5.03
CA ALA A 145 7.35 20.26 5.45
C ALA A 145 6.48 20.18 6.71
N ARG A 146 5.54 19.23 6.73
CA ARG A 146 4.67 18.95 7.88
C ARG A 146 5.48 18.53 9.10
N SER A 147 6.43 17.61 8.92
CA SER A 147 7.31 17.14 10.01
C SER A 147 8.16 18.27 10.58
N ALA A 148 8.71 19.15 9.73
CA ALA A 148 9.51 20.29 10.17
C ALA A 148 8.68 21.33 10.94
N CYS A 149 7.46 21.62 10.47
CA CYS A 149 6.52 22.50 11.17
C CYS A 149 6.10 21.92 12.53
N GLY A 150 5.76 20.63 12.58
CA GLY A 150 5.42 19.94 13.82
C GLY A 150 6.58 19.92 14.81
N ALA A 151 7.82 19.68 14.35
CA ALA A 151 9.01 19.74 15.19
C ALA A 151 9.29 21.15 15.73
N LEU A 152 9.04 22.20 14.93
CA LEU A 152 9.15 23.58 15.41
C LEU A 152 8.09 23.88 16.48
N LEU A 153 6.85 23.46 16.27
CA LEU A 153 5.76 23.61 17.24
C LEU A 153 6.05 22.86 18.53
N MET A 154 6.52 21.63 18.43
CA MET A 154 6.95 20.83 19.58
C MET A 154 7.98 21.57 20.46
N ASN A 155 8.95 22.23 19.83
CA ASN A 155 9.97 23.00 20.55
C ASN A 155 9.48 24.33 21.11
N THR A 156 8.48 24.96 20.47
CA THR A 156 8.06 26.33 20.78
C THR A 156 6.83 26.39 21.68
N SER A 157 5.85 25.50 21.47
CA SER A 157 4.65 25.37 22.31
C SER A 157 4.98 24.87 23.73
N MET A 158 6.15 24.26 23.93
CA MET A 158 6.65 23.81 25.24
C MET A 158 7.39 24.93 26.00
N THR A 159 7.83 25.98 25.32
CA THR A 159 8.33 27.18 25.98
C THR A 159 7.14 28.06 26.35
N LEU A 160 6.88 28.24 27.65
CA LEU A 160 5.77 29.01 28.25
C LEU A 160 5.85 30.54 27.97
N SER A 161 6.15 30.92 26.72
CA SER A 161 6.17 32.31 26.28
C SER A 161 4.80 32.70 25.70
N PRO A 162 4.27 33.89 26.00
CA PRO A 162 3.02 34.39 25.42
C PRO A 162 3.07 34.60 23.89
N ALA A 163 4.21 34.34 23.25
CA ALA A 163 4.43 34.41 21.81
C ALA A 163 4.37 33.05 21.09
N THR A 164 3.66 32.05 21.65
CA THR A 164 3.43 30.77 20.96
C THR A 164 2.50 30.96 19.75
N PRO A 165 2.80 30.37 18.58
CA PRO A 165 1.92 30.41 17.41
C PRO A 165 0.62 29.62 17.63
N ASP A 166 0.57 28.80 18.69
CA ASP A 166 -0.64 28.14 19.15
C ASP A 166 -0.93 28.52 20.62
N PRO A 167 -1.88 29.44 20.86
CA PRO A 167 -2.24 29.86 22.21
C PRO A 167 -3.07 28.81 22.98
N GLN A 168 -3.69 27.83 22.31
CA GLN A 168 -4.50 26.77 22.93
C GLN A 168 -3.68 25.56 23.34
N ALA A 169 -2.46 25.41 22.81
CA ALA A 169 -1.56 24.29 23.08
C ALA A 169 -1.42 23.96 24.57
N ARG A 170 -1.32 24.98 25.45
CA ARG A 170 -1.17 24.75 26.90
C ARG A 170 -2.38 24.03 27.50
N SER A 171 -3.59 24.52 27.25
CA SER A 171 -4.81 23.89 27.77
C SER A 171 -5.02 22.50 27.17
N ASP A 172 -4.66 22.34 25.90
CA ASP A 172 -4.79 21.06 25.21
C ASP A 172 -3.77 20.03 25.72
N PHE A 173 -2.52 20.42 25.98
CA PHE A 173 -1.53 19.55 26.61
C PHE A 173 -1.92 19.14 28.03
N ASP A 174 -2.53 20.03 28.81
CA ASP A 174 -3.05 19.67 30.13
C ASP A 174 -4.20 18.66 30.04
N LEU A 175 -5.06 18.77 29.01
CA LEU A 175 -6.07 17.77 28.72
C LEU A 175 -5.46 16.43 28.28
N ILE A 176 -4.51 16.44 27.33
CA ILE A 176 -3.82 15.23 26.86
C ILE A 176 -3.14 14.52 28.03
N ARG A 177 -2.50 15.26 28.95
CA ARG A 177 -1.88 14.70 30.17
C ARG A 177 -2.91 14.04 31.08
N ARG A 178 -4.08 14.66 31.28
CA ARG A 178 -5.16 14.07 32.08
C ARG A 178 -5.71 12.80 31.43
N VAL A 179 -5.95 12.82 30.12
CA VAL A 179 -6.46 11.67 29.37
C VAL A 179 -5.46 10.51 29.47
N ALA A 180 -4.18 10.75 29.18
CA ALA A 180 -3.12 9.75 29.30
C ALA A 180 -3.04 9.15 30.71
N GLY A 181 -3.16 9.98 31.76
CA GLY A 181 -3.21 9.51 33.15
C GLY A 181 -4.44 8.67 33.48
N SER A 182 -5.58 8.93 32.83
CA SER A 182 -6.83 8.21 33.09
C SER A 182 -6.92 6.83 32.43
N VAL A 183 -6.22 6.63 31.31
CA VAL A 183 -6.25 5.36 30.54
C VAL A 183 -5.06 4.44 30.85
N SER A 184 -4.03 4.97 31.49
CA SER A 184 -2.79 4.26 31.77
C SER A 184 -2.88 3.33 32.99
N LYS A 185 -2.12 2.23 32.95
CA LYS A 185 -1.96 1.31 34.10
C LYS A 185 -0.81 1.70 35.04
N SER A 186 0.10 2.59 34.60
CA SER A 186 1.28 3.01 35.39
C SER A 186 1.78 4.42 35.05
N PRO A 187 2.58 5.08 35.92
CA PRO A 187 3.14 6.40 35.61
C PRO A 187 4.02 6.42 34.34
N GLY A 188 4.80 5.37 34.09
CA GLY A 188 5.66 5.27 32.91
C GLY A 188 4.85 5.12 31.61
N ASP A 189 3.80 4.31 31.65
CA ASP A 189 2.86 4.12 30.54
C ASP A 189 2.08 5.43 30.24
N ALA A 190 1.70 6.17 31.28
CA ALA A 190 1.04 7.47 31.11
C ALA A 190 1.95 8.49 30.42
N ALA A 191 3.25 8.48 30.72
CA ALA A 191 4.23 9.35 30.06
C ALA A 191 4.39 8.99 28.58
N ALA A 192 4.48 7.70 28.25
CA ALA A 192 4.60 7.24 26.87
C ALA A 192 3.35 7.56 26.02
N ILE A 193 2.15 7.36 26.59
CA ILE A 193 0.88 7.72 25.94
C ILE A 193 0.80 9.24 25.75
N PHE A 194 1.16 10.02 26.77
CA PHE A 194 1.21 11.47 26.68
C PHE A 194 2.15 11.93 25.55
N ASP A 195 3.35 11.35 25.46
CA ASP A 195 4.32 11.71 24.43
C ASP A 195 3.82 11.39 23.01
N ALA A 196 3.18 10.24 22.80
CA ALA A 196 2.58 9.86 21.52
C ALA A 196 1.44 10.80 21.12
N LEU A 197 0.51 11.09 22.03
CA LEU A 197 -0.62 11.98 21.77
C LEU A 197 -0.19 13.45 21.61
N ARG A 198 0.83 13.88 22.36
CA ARG A 198 1.43 15.21 22.20
C ARG A 198 2.08 15.35 20.83
N LEU A 199 2.78 14.32 20.37
CA LEU A 199 3.33 14.28 19.01
C LEU A 199 2.19 14.36 17.97
N ALA A 200 1.12 13.59 18.16
CA ALA A 200 -0.10 13.66 17.34
C ALA A 200 -0.69 15.07 17.24
N TYR A 201 -0.80 15.76 18.37
CA TYR A 201 -1.32 17.11 18.41
C TYR A 201 -0.48 18.10 17.59
N VAL A 202 0.84 18.13 17.79
CA VAL A 202 1.73 19.10 17.10
C VAL A 202 1.91 18.77 15.62
N MET A 203 1.77 17.50 15.24
CA MET A 203 1.77 17.05 13.84
C MET A 203 0.41 17.22 13.16
N THR A 204 -0.64 17.60 13.89
CA THR A 204 -1.96 17.93 13.33
C THR A 204 -2.03 19.43 12.98
N GLN A 205 -2.54 19.74 11.79
CA GLN A 205 -2.80 21.12 11.34
C GLN A 205 -3.79 21.83 12.28
N LEU A 206 -3.69 23.16 12.41
CA LEU A 206 -4.50 23.94 13.36
C LEU A 206 -6.01 23.69 13.20
N ALA A 207 -6.49 23.64 11.96
CA ALA A 207 -7.92 23.42 11.67
C ALA A 207 -8.44 22.04 12.14
N LEU A 208 -7.56 21.03 12.23
CA LEU A 208 -7.90 19.66 12.58
C LEU A 208 -7.66 19.32 14.06
N ARG A 209 -7.04 20.23 14.83
CA ARG A 209 -6.79 20.02 16.27
C ARG A 209 -8.07 19.93 17.07
N LYS A 210 -9.07 20.76 16.78
CA LYS A 210 -10.35 20.72 17.52
C LYS A 210 -11.05 19.35 17.40
N PRO A 211 -11.21 18.76 16.19
CA PRO A 211 -11.66 17.38 16.04
C PRO A 211 -10.82 16.36 16.85
N PHE A 212 -9.49 16.44 16.79
CA PHE A 212 -8.60 15.55 17.55
C PHE A 212 -8.81 15.70 19.07
N MET A 213 -8.92 16.92 19.57
CA MET A 213 -9.19 17.18 20.99
C MET A 213 -10.60 16.73 21.41
N ASN A 214 -11.58 16.77 20.52
CA ASN A 214 -12.90 16.22 20.79
C ASN A 214 -12.87 14.69 20.87
N PHE A 215 -12.12 14.03 19.98
CA PHE A 215 -11.88 12.59 20.04
C PHE A 215 -11.26 12.17 21.38
N LEU A 216 -10.29 12.93 21.90
CA LEU A 216 -9.67 12.65 23.21
C LEU A 216 -10.58 12.94 24.42
N LYS A 217 -11.58 13.81 24.27
CA LYS A 217 -12.55 14.11 25.35
C LYS A 217 -13.63 13.03 25.47
N ASP A 218 -13.90 12.31 24.39
CA ASP A 218 -14.90 11.25 24.38
C ASP A 218 -14.40 10.05 25.20
N GLN A 219 -15.12 9.71 26.27
CA GLN A 219 -14.75 8.61 27.15
C GLN A 219 -14.78 7.25 26.44
N THR A 220 -15.56 7.11 25.37
CA THR A 220 -15.66 5.85 24.62
C THR A 220 -14.39 5.52 23.83
N THR A 221 -13.52 6.50 23.59
CA THR A 221 -12.26 6.32 22.85
C THR A 221 -11.11 5.87 23.75
N GLY A 222 -11.31 5.84 25.07
CA GLY A 222 -10.28 5.53 26.07
C GLY A 222 -9.46 4.26 25.78
N PRO A 223 -10.07 3.11 25.40
CA PRO A 223 -9.32 1.92 25.04
C PRO A 223 -8.41 2.09 23.81
N ALA A 224 -8.87 2.81 22.78
CA ALA A 224 -8.04 3.12 21.61
C ALA A 224 -6.88 4.03 22.02
N VAL A 225 -7.16 5.09 22.80
CA VAL A 225 -6.15 6.04 23.30
C VAL A 225 -5.07 5.34 24.15
N ALA A 226 -5.44 4.34 24.95
CA ALA A 226 -4.50 3.55 25.75
C ALA A 226 -3.42 2.86 24.88
N MET A 227 -3.68 2.63 23.60
CA MET A 227 -2.76 1.98 22.67
C MET A 227 -1.82 2.93 21.94
N ALA A 228 -1.94 4.25 22.14
CA ALA A 228 -1.19 5.23 21.37
C ALA A 228 0.33 5.01 21.43
N ALA A 229 0.86 4.72 22.63
CA ALA A 229 2.29 4.48 22.84
C ALA A 229 2.80 3.24 22.09
N GLN A 230 2.10 2.10 22.24
CA GLN A 230 2.47 0.85 21.58
C GLN A 230 2.35 0.95 20.06
N THR A 231 1.29 1.60 19.57
CA THR A 231 1.06 1.80 18.14
C THR A 231 2.15 2.69 17.54
N GLN A 232 2.50 3.80 18.22
CA GLN A 232 3.59 4.67 17.80
C GLN A 232 4.95 3.94 17.77
N ALA A 233 5.25 3.13 18.79
CA ALA A 233 6.48 2.34 18.81
C ALA A 233 6.51 1.31 17.66
N THR A 234 5.37 0.70 17.34
CA THR A 234 5.25 -0.25 16.23
C THR A 234 5.45 0.44 14.89
N LEU A 235 4.86 1.62 14.68
CA LEU A 235 5.05 2.44 13.49
C LEU A 235 6.52 2.81 13.28
N LEU A 236 7.20 3.25 14.33
CA LEU A 236 8.62 3.60 14.29
C LEU A 236 9.51 2.40 13.97
N ALA A 237 9.19 1.22 14.51
CA ALA A 237 9.97 0.00 14.29
C ALA A 237 9.75 -0.59 12.89
N ARG A 238 8.52 -0.55 12.37
CA ARG A 238 8.15 -1.18 11.10
C ARG A 238 8.41 -0.28 9.89
N VAL A 239 8.29 1.03 10.06
CA VAL A 239 8.41 2.00 8.97
C VAL A 239 9.41 3.11 9.36
N PRO A 240 10.70 2.76 9.62
CA PRO A 240 11.68 3.69 10.19
C PRO A 240 12.05 4.85 9.26
N MET A 241 11.90 4.66 7.94
CA MET A 241 12.22 5.68 6.94
C MET A 241 11.06 6.67 6.71
N GLY A 242 9.88 6.42 7.30
CA GLY A 242 8.71 7.27 7.12
C GLY A 242 8.87 8.63 7.78
N THR A 243 8.33 9.69 7.17
CA THR A 243 8.33 11.02 7.82
C THR A 243 7.47 10.96 9.09
N VAL A 244 7.87 11.71 10.12
CA VAL A 244 7.15 11.75 11.41
C VAL A 244 5.68 12.14 11.21
N ALA A 245 5.39 13.07 10.30
CA ALA A 245 4.03 13.47 9.96
C ALA A 245 3.18 12.29 9.43
N LEU A 246 3.69 11.49 8.49
CA LEU A 246 2.97 10.34 7.93
C LEU A 246 2.73 9.24 8.97
N GLN A 247 3.76 8.93 9.78
CA GLN A 247 3.61 7.98 10.89
C GLN A 247 2.53 8.45 11.87
N THR A 248 2.50 9.75 12.14
CA THR A 248 1.56 10.33 13.10
C THR A 248 0.14 10.41 12.56
N ASP A 249 -0.06 10.70 11.27
CA ASP A 249 -1.38 10.61 10.62
C ASP A 249 -1.91 9.18 10.68
N THR A 250 -1.03 8.20 10.44
CA THR A 250 -1.36 6.78 10.52
C THR A 250 -1.73 6.40 11.95
N LEU A 251 -0.99 6.89 12.95
CA LEU A 251 -1.34 6.72 14.36
C LEU A 251 -2.75 7.25 14.64
N VAL A 252 -3.05 8.51 14.26
CA VAL A 252 -4.37 9.11 14.52
C VAL A 252 -5.48 8.33 13.83
N THR A 253 -5.26 7.89 12.59
CA THR A 253 -6.23 7.10 11.83
C THR A 253 -6.48 5.75 12.48
N ILE A 254 -5.43 5.03 12.89
CA ILE A 254 -5.55 3.77 13.66
C ILE A 254 -6.35 4.00 14.93
N LEU A 255 -6.05 5.05 15.71
CA LEU A 255 -6.76 5.33 16.96
C LEU A 255 -8.25 5.61 16.71
N MET A 256 -8.59 6.33 15.64
CA MET A 256 -9.97 6.60 15.25
C MET A 256 -10.69 5.31 14.80
N ASP A 257 -10.06 4.50 13.95
CA ASP A 257 -10.64 3.26 13.43
C ASP A 257 -10.81 2.20 14.53
N VAL A 258 -9.86 2.11 15.46
CA VAL A 258 -10.00 1.24 16.64
C VAL A 258 -11.15 1.72 17.51
N ALA A 259 -11.27 3.02 17.78
CA ALA A 259 -12.39 3.55 18.55
C ALA A 259 -13.74 3.25 17.89
N MET A 260 -13.84 3.39 16.57
CA MET A 260 -15.03 3.04 15.80
C MET A 260 -15.30 1.52 15.81
N GLY A 261 -14.25 0.70 15.64
CA GLY A 261 -14.33 -0.75 15.67
C GLY A 261 -14.77 -1.30 17.02
N MET A 262 -14.33 -0.69 18.13
CA MET A 262 -14.72 -1.08 19.48
C MET A 262 -16.16 -0.68 19.85
N GLN A 263 -16.74 0.30 19.16
CA GLN A 263 -18.17 0.62 19.27
C GLN A 263 -19.05 -0.39 18.50
N LEU A 264 -18.46 -1.19 17.61
CA LEU A 264 -19.13 -2.21 16.81
C LEU A 264 -18.89 -3.61 17.46
N ALA A 265 -19.95 -4.41 17.60
CA ALA A 265 -19.95 -5.72 18.29
C ALA A 265 -18.99 -6.77 17.64
N PRO A 266 -18.78 -7.99 18.21
CA PRO A 266 -17.51 -8.77 18.22
C PRO A 266 -16.98 -9.33 16.88
N ALA A 267 -17.54 -8.92 15.74
CA ALA A 267 -17.02 -9.20 14.40
C ALA A 267 -16.20 -8.02 13.83
N ALA A 268 -15.88 -7.00 14.62
CA ALA A 268 -14.94 -5.97 14.25
C ALA A 268 -13.57 -6.60 13.95
N PRO A 269 -12.84 -6.12 12.92
CA PRO A 269 -11.47 -6.55 12.66
C PRO A 269 -10.67 -6.45 13.96
N SER A 270 -9.78 -7.41 14.18
CA SER A 270 -8.96 -7.38 15.40
C SER A 270 -8.12 -6.10 15.38
N ILE A 271 -7.73 -5.61 16.54
CA ILE A 271 -6.92 -4.39 16.60
C ILE A 271 -5.60 -4.60 15.85
N GLU A 272 -5.05 -5.82 15.91
CA GLU A 272 -3.87 -6.22 15.16
C GLU A 272 -4.10 -6.18 13.64
N GLU A 273 -5.29 -6.54 13.16
CA GLU A 273 -5.68 -6.44 11.76
C GLU A 273 -5.77 -4.98 11.31
N ILE A 274 -6.44 -4.11 12.08
CA ILE A 274 -6.52 -2.66 11.79
C ILE A 274 -5.12 -2.05 11.74
N VAL A 275 -4.29 -2.32 12.75
CA VAL A 275 -2.91 -1.83 12.80
C VAL A 275 -2.09 -2.38 11.63
N GLY A 276 -2.25 -3.68 11.31
CA GLY A 276 -1.55 -4.34 10.21
C GLY A 276 -1.88 -3.75 8.84
N ASP A 277 -3.16 -3.50 8.57
CA ASP A 277 -3.64 -2.92 7.31
C ASP A 277 -3.11 -1.50 7.10
N HIS A 278 -3.15 -0.67 8.14
CA HIS A 278 -2.62 0.70 8.10
C HIS A 278 -1.10 0.73 7.94
N LEU A 279 -0.38 -0.18 8.60
CA LEU A 279 1.07 -0.32 8.41
C LEU A 279 1.43 -0.73 6.99
N ALA A 280 0.70 -1.70 6.42
CA ALA A 280 0.90 -2.13 5.04
C ALA A 280 0.52 -1.03 4.03
N GLY A 281 -0.50 -0.22 4.33
CA GLY A 281 -0.84 0.98 3.58
C GLY A 281 0.30 2.00 3.57
N LEU A 282 0.75 2.40 4.77
CA LEU A 282 1.83 3.37 4.95
C LEU A 282 3.13 2.92 4.25
N GLN A 283 3.52 1.65 4.40
CA GLN A 283 4.70 1.10 3.74
C GLN A 283 4.59 1.20 2.21
N ARG A 284 3.45 0.82 1.63
CA ARG A 284 3.23 0.91 0.17
C ARG A 284 3.29 2.34 -0.35
N ASP A 285 2.69 3.29 0.35
CA ASP A 285 2.70 4.69 -0.07
C ASP A 285 4.10 5.28 0.02
N GLN A 286 4.86 4.87 1.03
CA GLN A 286 6.26 5.23 1.16
C GLN A 286 7.11 4.63 0.05
N ASP A 287 7.01 3.32 -0.20
CA ASP A 287 7.76 2.63 -1.26
C ASP A 287 7.48 3.29 -2.61
N ARG A 288 6.21 3.64 -2.90
CA ARG A 288 5.83 4.37 -4.12
C ARG A 288 6.52 5.74 -4.20
N ALA A 289 6.57 6.50 -3.12
CA ALA A 289 7.22 7.82 -3.12
C ALA A 289 8.74 7.71 -3.35
N TYR A 290 9.39 6.73 -2.72
CA TYR A 290 10.82 6.47 -2.88
C TYR A 290 11.16 5.92 -4.26
N ASP A 291 10.31 5.06 -4.83
CA ASP A 291 10.45 4.56 -6.20
C ASP A 291 10.35 5.67 -7.22
N GLN A 292 9.37 6.58 -7.07
CA GLN A 292 9.23 7.74 -7.93
C GLN A 292 10.50 8.61 -7.89
N ILE A 293 11.06 8.86 -6.69
CA ILE A 293 12.30 9.62 -6.52
C ILE A 293 13.49 8.93 -7.17
N ARG A 294 13.59 7.61 -7.01
CA ARG A 294 14.64 6.80 -7.62
C ARG A 294 14.58 6.92 -9.14
N ILE A 295 13.39 6.74 -9.74
CA ILE A 295 13.17 6.87 -11.19
C ILE A 295 13.57 8.27 -11.68
N GLU A 296 13.10 9.33 -11.01
CA GLU A 296 13.42 10.71 -11.38
C GLU A 296 14.92 11.03 -11.24
N THR A 297 15.57 10.50 -10.20
CA THR A 297 17.00 10.70 -9.94
C THR A 297 17.85 9.98 -10.99
N VAL A 298 17.53 8.73 -11.31
CA VAL A 298 18.22 7.97 -12.36
C VAL A 298 18.07 8.66 -13.71
N ALA A 299 16.85 9.06 -14.08
CA ALA A 299 16.59 9.78 -15.33
C ALA A 299 17.39 11.09 -15.42
N ALA A 300 17.54 11.81 -14.31
CA ALA A 300 18.35 13.02 -14.26
C ALA A 300 19.86 12.74 -14.40
N LEU A 301 20.37 11.67 -13.79
CA LEU A 301 21.76 11.26 -13.94
C LEU A 301 22.08 10.83 -15.37
N ASP A 302 21.17 10.09 -16.02
CA ASP A 302 21.27 9.68 -17.42
C ASP A 302 21.24 10.90 -18.36
N ALA A 303 20.45 11.92 -18.01
CA ALA A 303 20.43 13.20 -18.73
C ALA A 303 21.65 14.10 -18.44
N GLY A 304 22.62 13.65 -17.63
CA GLY A 304 23.83 14.41 -17.29
C GLY A 304 23.57 15.61 -16.38
N VAL A 305 22.47 15.61 -15.61
CA VAL A 305 22.20 16.68 -14.64
C VAL A 305 23.29 16.69 -13.59
N PRO A 306 23.97 17.82 -13.36
CA PRO A 306 25.07 17.88 -12.40
C PRO A 306 24.54 17.77 -10.97
N MET A 307 25.11 16.84 -10.19
CA MET A 307 24.80 16.63 -8.77
C MET A 307 26.09 16.52 -7.92
N GLY A 308 27.17 17.17 -8.38
CA GLY A 308 28.49 17.17 -7.74
C GLY A 308 29.23 15.83 -7.83
N ASN A 309 30.29 15.69 -7.04
CA ASN A 309 31.09 14.45 -6.95
C ASN A 309 30.23 13.24 -6.62
N LYS A 310 29.24 13.45 -5.75
CA LYS A 310 28.24 12.46 -5.40
C LYS A 310 27.50 11.95 -6.64
N GLY A 311 26.93 12.82 -7.47
CA GLY A 311 26.27 12.42 -8.73
C GLY A 311 27.19 11.64 -9.69
N LEU A 312 28.47 12.01 -9.78
CA LEU A 312 29.45 11.30 -10.61
C LEU A 312 29.71 9.89 -10.11
N LEU A 313 29.94 9.73 -8.79
CA LEU A 313 30.09 8.42 -8.15
C LEU A 313 28.83 7.58 -8.37
N MET A 314 27.64 8.19 -8.28
CA MET A 314 26.38 7.52 -8.54
C MET A 314 26.30 6.95 -9.94
N ARG A 315 26.59 7.79 -10.93
CA ARG A 315 26.53 7.40 -12.34
C ARG A 315 27.52 6.28 -12.60
N GLN A 316 28.72 6.34 -12.04
CA GLN A 316 29.70 5.25 -12.11
C GLN A 316 29.19 3.95 -11.48
N VAL A 317 28.53 4.05 -10.34
CA VAL A 317 28.00 2.90 -9.59
C VAL A 317 26.82 2.25 -10.32
N LEU A 318 25.82 3.03 -10.73
CA LEU A 318 24.68 2.55 -11.53
C LEU A 318 25.13 1.96 -12.87
N LEU A 319 26.15 2.56 -13.49
CA LEU A 319 26.74 2.04 -14.70
C LEU A 319 27.46 0.71 -14.44
N LYS A 320 28.25 0.59 -13.36
CA LYS A 320 28.88 -0.68 -12.95
C LYS A 320 27.85 -1.77 -12.68
N GLU A 321 26.75 -1.45 -12.01
CA GLU A 321 25.65 -2.38 -11.74
C GLU A 321 24.99 -2.83 -13.05
N ARG A 322 24.62 -1.89 -13.91
CA ARG A 322 24.07 -2.18 -15.26
C ARG A 322 25.00 -3.08 -16.05
N LEU A 323 26.31 -2.85 -16.00
CA LEU A 323 27.31 -3.65 -16.68
C LEU A 323 27.49 -5.04 -16.05
N ALA A 324 27.47 -5.14 -14.72
CA ALA A 324 27.51 -6.41 -14.00
C ALA A 324 26.29 -7.26 -14.34
N VAL A 325 25.09 -6.66 -14.34
CA VAL A 325 23.85 -7.30 -14.79
C VAL A 325 23.96 -7.75 -16.24
N ARG A 326 24.54 -6.92 -17.12
CA ARG A 326 24.74 -7.28 -18.52
C ARG A 326 25.72 -8.45 -18.69
N GLN A 327 26.84 -8.46 -17.97
CA GLN A 327 27.83 -9.53 -17.98
C GLN A 327 27.28 -10.84 -17.40
N LEU A 328 26.50 -10.77 -16.31
CA LEU A 328 25.87 -11.93 -15.69
C LEU A 328 24.85 -12.58 -16.64
N ASN A 329 24.04 -11.76 -17.31
CA ASN A 329 23.14 -12.22 -18.38
C ASN A 329 23.90 -12.88 -19.54
N LEU A 330 25.01 -12.29 -19.99
CA LEU A 330 25.85 -12.86 -21.05
C LEU A 330 26.54 -14.18 -20.64
N ARG A 331 26.86 -14.37 -19.35
CA ARG A 331 27.45 -15.62 -18.82
C ARG A 331 26.42 -16.72 -18.59
N LEU A 332 25.18 -16.37 -18.26
CA LEU A 332 24.10 -17.32 -18.09
C LEU A 332 23.60 -17.88 -19.43
N ALA A 333 23.64 -17.10 -20.51
CA ALA A 333 23.28 -17.55 -21.86
C ALA A 333 24.03 -18.84 -22.30
N PRO A 334 25.38 -18.94 -22.25
CA PRO A 334 26.11 -20.16 -22.63
C PRO A 334 26.01 -21.30 -21.60
N LYS A 335 25.85 -20.99 -20.29
CA LYS A 335 25.65 -22.03 -19.27
C LYS A 335 24.26 -22.68 -19.36
N ARG A 336 23.24 -21.95 -19.79
CA ARG A 336 21.90 -22.48 -20.08
C ARG A 336 21.92 -23.42 -21.28
N THR A 337 22.73 -23.15 -22.31
CA THR A 337 22.90 -24.07 -23.46
C THR A 337 23.43 -25.44 -23.04
N ALA A 338 24.33 -25.48 -22.04
CA ALA A 338 24.88 -26.74 -21.52
C ALA A 338 23.90 -27.51 -20.62
N LEU A 339 23.03 -26.81 -19.89
CA LEU A 339 22.03 -27.42 -19.01
C LEU A 339 20.75 -27.83 -19.75
N ALA A 340 20.30 -27.10 -20.78
CA ALA A 340 19.16 -27.49 -21.61
C ALA A 340 19.43 -28.72 -22.49
N GLN A 341 20.71 -29.03 -22.76
CA GLN A 341 21.13 -30.26 -23.43
C GLN A 341 21.32 -31.45 -22.47
N ALA A 342 21.37 -31.20 -21.15
CA ALA A 342 21.33 -32.26 -20.17
C ALA A 342 19.86 -32.54 -19.83
N GLN A 343 19.33 -33.68 -20.29
CA GLN A 343 18.03 -34.17 -19.81
C GLN A 343 18.01 -34.13 -18.28
N PRO A 344 17.02 -33.48 -17.64
CA PRO A 344 16.87 -33.58 -16.21
C PRO A 344 16.42 -35.00 -15.89
N THR A 345 17.33 -35.81 -15.36
CA THR A 345 16.98 -37.03 -14.66
C THR A 345 16.08 -36.65 -13.49
N ASN A 346 14.81 -37.06 -13.58
CA ASN A 346 13.82 -37.00 -12.51
C ASN A 346 14.34 -37.71 -11.26
N THR A 347 14.94 -36.95 -10.35
CA THR A 347 15.01 -37.31 -8.93
C THR A 347 14.27 -36.25 -8.15
N PHE A 348 13.02 -36.57 -7.83
CA PHE A 348 12.24 -35.88 -6.81
C PHE A 348 13.01 -35.97 -5.48
N SER A 349 13.62 -34.87 -5.09
CA SER A 349 14.04 -34.65 -3.70
C SER A 349 13.04 -33.70 -3.06
N GLN A 350 12.11 -34.27 -2.30
CA GLN A 350 11.24 -33.53 -1.40
C GLN A 350 12.08 -32.89 -0.28
N GLY A 351 11.79 -31.63 0.03
CA GLY A 351 12.17 -31.00 1.30
C GLY A 351 13.31 -29.99 1.19
N GLY A 352 12.95 -28.73 0.98
CA GLY A 352 13.85 -27.60 1.15
C GLY A 352 13.17 -26.32 0.66
N ASN A 353 13.02 -25.34 1.55
CA ASN A 353 12.50 -24.00 1.27
C ASN A 353 12.96 -23.51 -0.11
N THR A 354 12.01 -23.18 -0.98
CA THR A 354 12.27 -22.46 -2.21
C THR A 354 12.66 -21.04 -1.87
N ASP A 355 13.94 -20.88 -1.55
CA ASP A 355 14.69 -19.65 -1.71
C ASP A 355 14.65 -19.35 -3.22
N MET A 356 13.72 -18.49 -3.62
CA MET A 356 13.56 -18.06 -5.00
C MET A 356 14.77 -17.19 -5.36
N ASP A 357 15.78 -17.83 -5.96
CA ASP A 357 17.01 -17.21 -6.41
C ASP A 357 16.69 -15.95 -7.25
N PRO A 358 17.17 -14.74 -6.87
CA PRO A 358 16.91 -13.46 -7.55
C PRO A 358 17.27 -13.47 -9.04
N VAL A 359 18.08 -14.45 -9.45
CA VAL A 359 18.56 -14.68 -10.81
C VAL A 359 17.43 -15.02 -11.79
N HIS A 360 16.31 -15.60 -11.33
CA HIS A 360 15.19 -15.95 -12.20
C HIS A 360 14.31 -14.75 -12.57
N ALA A 361 13.96 -13.90 -11.59
CA ALA A 361 13.07 -12.75 -11.79
C ALA A 361 13.66 -11.65 -12.69
N TRP A 362 14.99 -11.45 -12.64
CA TRP A 362 15.67 -10.40 -13.43
C TRP A 362 15.83 -10.78 -14.90
N SER A 363 15.85 -12.07 -15.23
CA SER A 363 15.86 -12.55 -16.62
C SER A 363 14.50 -12.41 -17.29
N VAL A 364 13.41 -12.53 -16.52
CA VAL A 364 12.03 -12.28 -17.00
C VAL A 364 11.86 -10.82 -17.39
N ALA A 365 12.34 -9.84 -16.61
CA ALA A 365 12.23 -8.42 -16.96
C ALA A 365 12.96 -8.02 -18.26
N ARG A 366 14.07 -8.69 -18.61
CA ARG A 366 14.79 -8.48 -19.88
C ARG A 366 14.11 -9.20 -21.05
N LEU A 367 13.58 -10.40 -20.80
CA LEU A 367 12.74 -11.14 -21.73
C LEU A 367 11.45 -10.38 -22.06
N VAL A 368 10.80 -9.87 -21.03
CA VAL A 368 9.72 -8.88 -21.09
C VAL A 368 10.19 -7.68 -21.89
N ARG A 369 11.33 -7.05 -21.65
CA ARG A 369 11.77 -5.91 -22.49
C ARG A 369 12.10 -6.26 -23.95
N TRP A 370 12.38 -7.52 -24.26
CA TRP A 370 12.66 -8.02 -25.62
C TRP A 370 11.42 -8.55 -26.35
N ILE A 371 10.43 -9.03 -25.60
CA ILE A 371 9.14 -9.56 -26.07
C ILE A 371 8.07 -8.45 -26.04
N GLU A 372 8.16 -7.57 -25.05
CA GLU A 372 7.29 -6.43 -24.75
C GLU A 372 7.90 -5.09 -25.23
N GLY A 373 7.80 -4.81 -26.53
CA GLY A 373 7.04 -3.59 -26.82
C GLY A 373 5.65 -3.81 -26.20
N PRO A 374 5.06 -2.83 -25.49
CA PRO A 374 3.97 -3.05 -24.53
C PRO A 374 2.95 -4.08 -25.04
N LEU A 375 2.80 -5.22 -24.36
CA LEU A 375 1.84 -6.29 -24.75
C LEU A 375 0.38 -5.78 -24.79
N ALA A 376 0.13 -4.60 -24.23
CA ALA A 376 -1.14 -3.89 -24.29
C ALA A 376 -1.37 -3.10 -25.60
N GLU A 377 -0.34 -2.84 -26.41
CA GLU A 377 -0.53 -2.25 -27.73
C GLU A 377 -0.74 -3.34 -28.78
N ARG A 378 -1.90 -3.29 -29.44
CA ARG A 378 -2.36 -4.17 -30.54
C ARG A 378 -1.46 -4.22 -31.78
N SER A 379 -0.19 -3.78 -31.73
CA SER A 379 0.60 -3.43 -32.93
C SER A 379 1.80 -4.32 -33.26
N THR A 380 2.21 -5.28 -32.45
CA THR A 380 3.33 -6.17 -32.82
C THR A 380 2.87 -7.39 -33.62
N GLN A 381 2.23 -7.14 -34.78
CA GLN A 381 2.12 -8.17 -35.82
C GLN A 381 3.50 -8.40 -36.45
N GLY A 382 4.09 -9.57 -36.21
CA GLY A 382 5.26 -10.05 -36.95
C GLY A 382 6.37 -10.68 -36.08
N ARG A 383 7.14 -11.55 -36.72
CA ARG A 383 8.36 -12.15 -36.17
C ARG A 383 9.38 -11.06 -35.78
N LEU A 384 10.06 -11.28 -34.66
CA LEU A 384 11.16 -10.43 -34.21
C LEU A 384 12.24 -10.37 -35.29
N ASN A 385 12.62 -9.17 -35.73
CA ASN A 385 13.75 -9.00 -36.63
C ASN A 385 15.07 -9.13 -35.83
N ARG A 386 15.64 -10.33 -35.84
CA ARG A 386 16.86 -10.69 -35.09
C ARG A 386 18.03 -9.76 -35.44
N SER A 387 18.18 -9.41 -36.72
CA SER A 387 19.23 -8.53 -37.19
C SER A 387 19.14 -7.11 -36.59
N THR A 388 17.92 -6.59 -36.41
CA THR A 388 17.67 -5.28 -35.79
C THR A 388 17.99 -5.31 -34.29
N VAL A 389 17.61 -6.37 -33.58
CA VAL A 389 17.93 -6.54 -32.14
C VAL A 389 19.44 -6.63 -31.92
N VAL A 390 20.13 -7.40 -32.74
CA VAL A 390 21.60 -7.49 -32.72
C VAL A 390 22.23 -6.12 -32.99
N THR A 391 21.66 -5.33 -33.91
CA THR A 391 22.14 -3.98 -34.21
C THR A 391 21.94 -3.02 -33.03
N TYR A 392 20.75 -3.02 -32.42
CA TYR A 392 20.47 -2.22 -31.23
C TYR A 392 21.36 -2.61 -30.04
N GLU A 393 21.59 -3.90 -29.81
CA GLU A 393 22.49 -4.36 -28.75
C GLU A 393 23.94 -3.93 -29.01
N LYS A 394 24.40 -3.96 -30.28
CA LYS A 394 25.70 -3.40 -30.68
C LYS A 394 25.78 -1.90 -30.44
N GLU A 395 24.77 -1.12 -30.83
CA GLU A 395 24.73 0.31 -30.57
C GLU A 395 24.71 0.63 -29.06
N ALA A 396 23.98 -0.15 -28.28
CA ALA A 396 23.95 -0.02 -26.82
C ALA A 396 25.30 -0.41 -26.19
N LEU A 397 26.04 -1.36 -26.75
CA LEU A 397 27.42 -1.67 -26.33
C LEU A 397 28.37 -0.51 -26.65
N VAL A 398 28.20 0.14 -27.81
CA VAL A 398 28.99 1.32 -28.19
C VAL A 398 28.69 2.49 -27.27
N ARG A 399 27.41 2.77 -26.96
CA ARG A 399 27.04 3.82 -25.99
C ARG A 399 27.58 3.53 -24.60
N ASP A 400 27.42 2.29 -24.11
CA ASP A 400 27.95 1.90 -22.80
C ASP A 400 29.50 2.02 -22.76
N ALA A 401 30.20 1.75 -23.86
CA ALA A 401 31.64 1.97 -23.98
C ALA A 401 32.01 3.46 -23.94
N GLN A 402 31.25 4.31 -24.63
CA GLN A 402 31.41 5.77 -24.58
C GLN A 402 31.13 6.33 -23.19
N ASP A 403 30.08 5.85 -22.52
CA ASP A 403 29.74 6.25 -21.15
C ASP A 403 30.81 5.79 -20.14
N ARG A 404 31.40 4.60 -20.33
CA ARG A 404 32.55 4.12 -19.53
C ARG A 404 33.77 5.02 -19.70
N GLU A 405 34.08 5.41 -20.93
CA GLU A 405 35.19 6.30 -21.23
C GLU A 405 34.97 7.68 -20.60
N GLN A 406 33.77 8.24 -20.73
CA GLN A 406 33.38 9.49 -20.07
C GLN A 406 33.41 9.39 -18.54
N ALA A 407 33.14 8.21 -17.99
CA ALA A 407 33.18 7.94 -16.55
C ALA A 407 34.57 7.57 -16.01
N GLY A 408 35.61 7.49 -16.87
CA GLY A 408 36.99 7.17 -16.49
C GLY A 408 37.21 5.71 -16.08
N LEU A 409 36.34 4.79 -16.52
CA LEU A 409 36.43 3.36 -16.20
C LEU A 409 37.24 2.61 -17.28
N LEU A 410 38.13 1.70 -16.84
CA LEU A 410 38.92 0.87 -17.75
C LEU A 410 38.00 -0.01 -18.61
N ALA A 411 38.34 -0.13 -19.90
CA ALA A 411 37.67 -1.02 -20.83
C ALA A 411 37.88 -2.47 -20.37
N ASP A 412 36.81 -3.13 -19.95
CA ASP A 412 36.84 -4.58 -19.72
C ASP A 412 37.06 -5.30 -21.06
N GLY A 413 37.81 -6.41 -21.02
CA GLY A 413 38.15 -7.22 -22.19
C GLY A 413 36.94 -7.62 -23.04
N ALA A 414 37.20 -7.87 -24.33
CA ALA A 414 36.21 -8.08 -25.39
C ALA A 414 34.90 -8.72 -24.92
N THR A 415 33.88 -7.87 -24.74
CA THR A 415 32.51 -8.33 -24.45
C THR A 415 32.07 -9.22 -25.62
N PRO A 416 31.65 -10.49 -25.38
CA PRO A 416 31.22 -11.37 -26.45
C PRO A 416 30.07 -10.71 -27.22
N MET A 417 30.19 -10.65 -28.55
CA MET A 417 29.18 -10.03 -29.41
C MET A 417 27.93 -10.91 -29.44
N VAL A 418 26.77 -10.29 -29.15
CA VAL A 418 25.46 -10.94 -29.30
C VAL A 418 25.23 -11.30 -30.76
N THR A 419 24.86 -12.55 -31.01
CA THR A 419 24.53 -13.09 -32.33
C THR A 419 23.01 -13.29 -32.47
N GLU A 420 22.53 -13.53 -33.70
CA GLU A 420 21.12 -13.84 -33.93
C GLU A 420 20.70 -15.16 -33.26
N ALA A 421 21.61 -16.13 -33.16
CA ALA A 421 21.37 -17.39 -32.46
C ALA A 421 21.17 -17.20 -30.94
N ASP A 422 21.86 -16.22 -30.35
CA ASP A 422 21.65 -15.85 -28.93
C ASP A 422 20.26 -15.24 -28.74
N VAL A 423 19.79 -14.45 -29.71
CA VAL A 423 18.44 -13.88 -29.72
C VAL A 423 17.37 -14.97 -29.85
N ASP A 424 17.55 -15.94 -30.75
CA ASP A 424 16.64 -17.08 -30.89
C ASP A 424 16.59 -17.96 -29.64
N THR A 425 17.74 -18.23 -29.04
CA THR A 425 17.82 -19.01 -27.80
C THR A 425 17.10 -18.29 -26.67
N ALA A 426 17.41 -17.02 -26.46
CA ALA A 426 16.74 -16.23 -25.43
C ALA A 426 15.23 -16.14 -25.66
N MET A 427 14.79 -15.95 -26.89
CA MET A 427 13.37 -15.90 -27.22
C MET A 427 12.66 -17.22 -26.92
N ASN A 428 13.24 -18.35 -27.32
CA ASN A 428 12.66 -19.67 -27.04
C ASN A 428 12.61 -19.96 -25.53
N ASP A 429 13.66 -19.62 -24.78
CA ASP A 429 13.68 -19.71 -23.32
C ASP A 429 12.57 -18.86 -22.70
N GLY A 430 12.37 -17.66 -23.22
CA GLY A 430 11.31 -16.76 -22.76
C GLY A 430 9.92 -17.33 -22.98
N LEU A 431 9.64 -17.78 -24.20
CA LEU A 431 8.36 -18.38 -24.54
C LEU A 431 8.08 -19.62 -23.68
N GLY A 432 9.09 -20.49 -23.48
CA GLY A 432 8.98 -21.66 -22.62
C GLY A 432 8.75 -21.31 -21.15
N ALA A 433 9.50 -20.34 -20.61
CA ALA A 433 9.36 -19.90 -19.22
C ALA A 433 8.00 -19.23 -18.95
N THR A 434 7.52 -18.37 -19.86
CA THR A 434 6.19 -17.76 -19.74
C THR A 434 5.10 -18.82 -19.84
N ALA A 435 5.25 -19.82 -20.72
CA ALA A 435 4.30 -20.93 -20.81
C ALA A 435 4.26 -21.75 -19.52
N GLN A 436 5.42 -22.05 -18.92
CA GLN A 436 5.53 -22.74 -17.64
C GLN A 436 4.86 -21.93 -16.52
N PHE A 437 5.13 -20.63 -16.45
CA PHE A 437 4.50 -19.75 -15.46
C PHE A 437 2.96 -19.77 -15.57
N PHE A 438 2.40 -19.63 -16.77
CA PHE A 438 0.95 -19.70 -16.96
C PHE A 438 0.38 -21.09 -16.68
N HIS A 439 1.12 -22.14 -17.02
CA HIS A 439 0.73 -23.51 -16.69
C HIS A 439 0.61 -23.71 -15.17
N ASP A 440 1.61 -23.27 -14.42
CA ASP A 440 1.66 -23.39 -12.95
C ASP A 440 0.58 -22.53 -12.28
N ASP A 441 0.38 -21.30 -12.76
CA ASP A 441 -0.67 -20.40 -12.26
C ASP A 441 -2.08 -21.01 -12.45
N ILE A 442 -2.34 -21.69 -13.57
CA ILE A 442 -3.59 -22.43 -13.78
C ILE A 442 -3.69 -23.61 -12.81
N GLN A 443 -2.60 -24.36 -12.57
CA GLN A 443 -2.59 -25.48 -11.62
C GLN A 443 -2.86 -25.03 -10.18
N GLU A 444 -2.30 -23.90 -9.76
CA GLU A 444 -2.49 -23.33 -8.43
C GLU A 444 -3.91 -22.78 -8.23
N MET A 445 -4.46 -22.09 -9.23
CA MET A 445 -5.80 -21.50 -9.15
C MET A 445 -6.93 -22.53 -9.28
N ALA A 446 -6.71 -23.63 -10.00
CA ALA A 446 -7.74 -24.65 -10.22
C ALA A 446 -8.39 -25.22 -8.95
N PRO A 447 -7.65 -25.64 -7.89
CA PRO A 447 -8.27 -26.12 -6.65
C PRO A 447 -9.06 -25.02 -5.92
N LEU A 448 -8.58 -23.78 -5.93
CA LEU A 448 -9.27 -22.64 -5.32
C LEU A 448 -10.57 -22.30 -6.06
N ALA A 449 -10.54 -22.25 -7.40
CA ALA A 449 -11.72 -22.02 -8.21
C ALA A 449 -12.78 -23.12 -7.98
N LYS A 450 -12.35 -24.39 -7.88
CA LYS A 450 -13.24 -25.52 -7.57
C LYS A 450 -13.87 -25.41 -6.19
N SER A 451 -13.09 -25.10 -5.16
CA SER A 451 -13.59 -25.03 -3.77
C SER A 451 -14.59 -23.90 -3.56
N LEU A 452 -14.43 -22.78 -4.28
CA LEU A 452 -15.33 -21.64 -4.25
C LEU A 452 -16.55 -21.78 -5.18
N GLY A 453 -16.59 -22.81 -6.02
CA GLY A 453 -17.59 -22.93 -7.09
C GLY A 453 -17.49 -21.79 -8.11
N ALA A 454 -16.32 -21.17 -8.26
CA ALA A 454 -16.11 -19.98 -9.05
C ALA A 454 -16.10 -20.32 -10.54
N ALA A 455 -17.08 -19.78 -11.28
CA ALA A 455 -17.09 -19.69 -12.75
C ALA A 455 -16.56 -20.94 -13.47
N ALA A 456 -17.24 -22.08 -13.32
CA ALA A 456 -16.83 -23.38 -13.86
C ALA A 456 -16.43 -23.34 -15.34
N GLY A 457 -17.15 -22.56 -16.17
CA GLY A 457 -16.82 -22.38 -17.59
C GLY A 457 -15.53 -21.58 -17.85
N LEU A 458 -15.12 -20.67 -16.96
CA LEU A 458 -13.82 -19.98 -17.06
C LEU A 458 -12.68 -20.93 -16.66
N LEU A 459 -12.89 -21.74 -15.62
CA LEU A 459 -11.92 -22.75 -15.22
C LEU A 459 -11.69 -23.78 -16.33
N GLU A 460 -12.76 -24.29 -16.95
CA GLU A 460 -12.66 -25.24 -18.06
C GLU A 460 -11.84 -24.67 -19.23
N ARG A 461 -12.11 -23.41 -19.61
CA ARG A 461 -11.34 -22.70 -20.65
C ARG A 461 -9.86 -22.54 -20.33
N CYS A 462 -9.47 -22.42 -19.06
CA CYS A 462 -8.07 -22.39 -18.65
C CYS A 462 -7.45 -23.80 -18.67
N LEU A 463 -8.19 -24.82 -18.24
CA LEU A 463 -7.70 -26.21 -18.25
C LEU A 463 -7.43 -26.71 -19.68
N GLU A 464 -8.22 -26.28 -20.67
CA GLU A 464 -7.97 -26.55 -22.10
C GLU A 464 -6.59 -26.08 -22.59
N LEU A 465 -6.03 -25.03 -21.99
CA LEU A 465 -4.73 -24.48 -22.37
C LEU A 465 -3.55 -25.29 -21.84
N GLN A 466 -3.74 -26.10 -20.80
CA GLN A 466 -2.62 -26.77 -20.11
C GLN A 466 -1.78 -27.63 -21.06
N VAL A 467 -2.43 -28.39 -21.95
CA VAL A 467 -1.71 -29.24 -22.92
C VAL A 467 -0.89 -28.41 -23.90
N GLN A 468 -1.43 -27.27 -24.34
CA GLN A 468 -0.76 -26.40 -25.31
C GLN A 468 0.40 -25.63 -24.66
N LEU A 469 0.22 -25.16 -23.43
CA LEU A 469 1.26 -24.50 -22.63
C LEU A 469 2.38 -25.47 -22.25
N GLN A 470 2.05 -26.71 -21.84
CA GLN A 470 3.05 -27.75 -21.58
C GLN A 470 3.85 -28.07 -22.86
N GLY A 471 3.17 -28.18 -24.01
CA GLY A 471 3.85 -28.40 -25.29
C GLY A 471 4.82 -27.27 -25.66
N LEU A 472 4.47 -26.01 -25.36
CA LEU A 472 5.35 -24.85 -25.55
C LEU A 472 6.51 -24.82 -24.55
N CYS A 473 6.29 -25.28 -23.30
CA CYS A 473 7.34 -25.42 -22.30
C CYS A 473 8.36 -26.50 -22.69
N ASP A 474 7.90 -27.68 -23.09
CA ASP A 474 8.77 -28.83 -23.37
C ASP A 474 9.63 -28.61 -24.62
N LYS A 475 9.08 -27.93 -25.64
CA LYS A 475 9.71 -27.76 -26.95
C LYS A 475 9.42 -26.38 -27.55
N PRO A 476 9.94 -25.29 -26.96
CA PRO A 476 9.64 -23.93 -27.40
C PRO A 476 10.08 -23.68 -28.86
N ALA A 477 11.22 -24.23 -29.27
CA ALA A 477 11.74 -24.10 -30.64
C ALA A 477 10.95 -24.86 -31.71
N ALA A 478 10.05 -25.78 -31.31
CA ALA A 478 9.22 -26.54 -32.25
C ALA A 478 7.93 -25.81 -32.63
N ILE A 479 7.57 -24.77 -31.89
CA ILE A 479 6.36 -23.96 -32.11
C ILE A 479 6.77 -22.67 -32.81
N ASP A 480 6.01 -22.29 -33.82
CA ASP A 480 6.22 -21.02 -34.50
C ASP A 480 6.03 -19.83 -33.53
N GLU A 481 6.95 -18.86 -33.58
CA GLU A 481 7.00 -17.69 -32.69
C GLU A 481 5.66 -16.93 -32.62
N GLU A 482 5.00 -16.74 -33.77
CA GLU A 482 3.73 -16.01 -33.84
C GLU A 482 2.61 -16.82 -33.18
N LYS A 483 2.57 -18.13 -33.44
CA LYS A 483 1.62 -19.04 -32.79
C LYS A 483 1.84 -19.12 -31.28
N ALA A 484 3.10 -19.15 -30.83
CA ALA A 484 3.44 -19.17 -29.41
C ALA A 484 2.97 -17.88 -28.72
N ARG A 485 3.20 -16.70 -29.33
CA ARG A 485 2.72 -15.42 -28.78
C ARG A 485 1.19 -15.34 -28.71
N VAL A 486 0.49 -15.78 -29.76
CA VAL A 486 -0.98 -15.84 -29.76
C VAL A 486 -1.50 -16.75 -28.64
N LEU A 487 -0.87 -17.91 -28.44
CA LEU A 487 -1.22 -18.82 -27.36
C LEU A 487 -1.02 -18.18 -25.98
N LEU A 488 0.13 -17.53 -25.74
CA LEU A 488 0.44 -16.87 -24.48
C LEU A 488 -0.51 -15.70 -24.20
N GLN A 489 -0.90 -14.93 -25.22
CA GLN A 489 -1.86 -13.83 -25.09
C GLN A 489 -3.28 -14.33 -24.76
N ASP A 490 -3.71 -15.43 -25.39
CA ASP A 490 -4.97 -16.10 -25.05
C ASP A 490 -4.92 -16.62 -23.62
N ALA A 491 -3.80 -17.23 -23.21
CA ALA A 491 -3.60 -17.71 -21.84
C ALA A 491 -3.68 -16.60 -20.79
N GLU A 492 -2.97 -15.49 -20.99
CA GLU A 492 -3.02 -14.33 -20.10
C GLU A 492 -4.45 -13.79 -19.95
N SER A 493 -5.17 -13.64 -21.06
CA SER A 493 -6.54 -13.12 -21.08
C SER A 493 -7.49 -14.04 -20.29
N ARG A 494 -7.42 -15.35 -20.51
CA ARG A 494 -8.26 -16.33 -19.80
C ARG A 494 -7.91 -16.44 -18.32
N ILE A 495 -6.61 -16.41 -17.98
CA ILE A 495 -6.13 -16.38 -16.59
C ILE A 495 -6.64 -15.13 -15.86
N ALA A 496 -6.58 -13.96 -16.49
CA ALA A 496 -7.07 -12.71 -15.92
C ALA A 496 -8.58 -12.76 -15.67
N GLU A 497 -9.36 -13.33 -16.60
CA GLU A 497 -10.80 -13.56 -16.41
C GLU A 497 -11.08 -14.53 -15.25
N LEU A 498 -10.33 -15.63 -15.15
CA LEU A 498 -10.46 -16.59 -14.05
C LEU A 498 -10.16 -15.94 -12.69
N ARG A 499 -9.06 -15.18 -12.57
CA ARG A 499 -8.70 -14.43 -11.35
C ARG A 499 -9.81 -13.48 -10.93
N LYS A 500 -10.41 -12.77 -11.89
CA LYS A 500 -11.57 -11.91 -11.62
C LYS A 500 -12.78 -12.72 -11.14
N GLY A 501 -13.03 -13.88 -11.74
CA GLY A 501 -14.09 -14.81 -11.32
C GLY A 501 -13.89 -15.33 -9.89
N ILE A 502 -12.68 -15.78 -9.56
CA ILE A 502 -12.29 -16.22 -8.20
C ILE A 502 -12.53 -15.09 -7.20
N LYS A 503 -12.03 -13.88 -7.47
CA LYS A 503 -12.20 -12.73 -6.57
C LYS A 503 -13.67 -12.36 -6.31
N VAL A 504 -14.52 -12.49 -7.33
CA VAL A 504 -15.97 -12.29 -7.17
C VAL A 504 -16.57 -13.39 -6.29
N ALA A 505 -16.19 -14.64 -6.50
CA ALA A 505 -16.65 -15.77 -5.69
C ALA A 505 -16.18 -15.68 -4.23
N GLU A 506 -14.92 -15.27 -3.99
CA GLU A 506 -14.39 -15.04 -2.64
C GLU A 506 -15.16 -13.95 -1.90
N THR A 507 -15.37 -12.80 -2.55
CA THR A 507 -16.18 -11.70 -1.99
C THR A 507 -17.59 -12.19 -1.63
N SER A 508 -18.22 -12.97 -2.51
CA SER A 508 -19.56 -13.53 -2.27
C SER A 508 -19.56 -14.54 -1.11
N ALA A 509 -18.57 -15.42 -1.04
CA ALA A 509 -18.43 -16.39 0.06
C ALA A 509 -18.13 -15.70 1.40
N GLN A 510 -17.36 -14.61 1.41
CA GLN A 510 -17.10 -13.80 2.59
C GLN A 510 -18.36 -13.05 3.04
N GLN A 511 -19.11 -12.46 2.10
CA GLN A 511 -20.39 -11.80 2.37
C GLN A 511 -21.40 -12.80 2.97
N THR A 512 -21.48 -14.01 2.42
CA THR A 512 -22.32 -15.11 2.93
C THR A 512 -21.93 -15.49 4.36
N ARG A 513 -20.63 -15.68 4.63
CA ARG A 513 -20.12 -15.98 5.98
C ARG A 513 -20.44 -14.86 6.97
N ARG A 514 -20.21 -13.61 6.57
CA ARG A 514 -20.51 -12.42 7.40
C ARG A 514 -22.00 -12.32 7.71
N PHE A 515 -22.87 -12.47 6.72
CA PHE A 515 -24.31 -12.44 6.92
C PHE A 515 -24.76 -13.56 7.86
N SER A 516 -24.27 -14.79 7.66
CA SER A 516 -24.60 -15.94 8.52
C SER A 516 -24.23 -15.67 9.99
N ALA A 517 -23.04 -15.13 10.23
CA ALA A 517 -22.58 -14.78 11.57
C ALA A 517 -23.43 -13.66 12.20
N GLN A 518 -23.74 -12.61 11.45
CA GLN A 518 -24.55 -11.50 11.92
C GLN A 518 -26.02 -11.89 12.16
N LEU A 519 -26.56 -12.79 11.33
CA LEU A 519 -27.89 -13.36 11.53
C LEU A 519 -27.94 -14.17 12.83
N ALA A 520 -26.95 -15.03 13.08
CA ALA A 520 -26.87 -15.79 14.33
C ALA A 520 -26.76 -14.89 15.56
N LEU A 521 -25.95 -13.81 15.49
CA LEU A 521 -25.85 -12.81 16.56
C LEU A 521 -27.17 -12.09 16.79
N ALA A 522 -27.83 -11.63 15.72
CA ALA A 522 -29.13 -10.96 15.82
C ALA A 522 -30.20 -11.87 16.42
N LEU A 523 -30.25 -13.14 16.01
CA LEU A 523 -31.18 -14.14 16.56
C LEU A 523 -30.92 -14.42 18.05
N ASN A 524 -29.65 -14.47 18.48
CA ASN A 524 -29.31 -14.71 19.89
C ASN A 524 -29.60 -13.50 20.78
N ALA A 525 -29.49 -12.28 20.25
CA ALA A 525 -29.81 -11.04 20.97
C ALA A 525 -31.31 -10.74 21.02
N GLU A 526 -32.07 -11.24 20.03
CA GLU A 526 -33.48 -10.93 19.88
C GLU A 526 -34.37 -11.81 20.76
N THR A 527 -35.10 -11.18 21.67
CA THR A 527 -36.13 -11.88 22.43
C THR A 527 -37.32 -12.24 21.54
N LEU A 528 -37.54 -13.54 21.34
CA LEU A 528 -38.64 -14.09 20.54
C LEU A 528 -39.95 -14.08 21.34
N VAL A 529 -40.93 -13.31 20.87
CA VAL A 529 -42.23 -13.10 21.52
C VAL A 529 -43.32 -13.47 20.52
N LEU A 530 -44.29 -14.31 20.91
CA LEU A 530 -45.37 -14.72 20.01
C LEU A 530 -46.15 -13.49 19.51
N GLY A 531 -46.27 -13.34 18.18
CA GLY A 531 -46.98 -12.25 17.53
C GLY A 531 -46.17 -10.96 17.32
N LYS A 532 -44.89 -10.93 17.71
CA LYS A 532 -44.03 -9.74 17.58
C LYS A 532 -43.62 -9.49 16.13
N ARG A 533 -43.90 -8.27 15.65
CA ARG A 533 -43.72 -7.82 14.25
C ARG A 533 -42.57 -6.84 14.04
N HIS A 534 -41.74 -6.65 15.04
CA HIS A 534 -40.57 -5.78 15.01
C HIS A 534 -39.42 -6.48 15.75
N GLY A 535 -38.19 -6.02 15.55
CA GLY A 535 -37.03 -6.60 16.22
C GLY A 535 -35.76 -5.84 15.89
N GLY A 536 -34.63 -6.48 16.17
CA GLY A 536 -33.31 -5.93 15.95
C GLY A 536 -32.90 -5.85 14.48
N VAL A 537 -31.64 -5.48 14.28
CA VAL A 537 -31.02 -5.30 12.97
C VAL A 537 -29.95 -6.36 12.78
N ILE A 538 -29.92 -7.01 11.62
CA ILE A 538 -28.79 -7.85 11.21
C ILE A 538 -27.72 -6.88 10.73
N ALA A 539 -26.61 -6.74 11.48
CA ALA A 539 -25.56 -5.76 11.20
C ALA A 539 -24.65 -6.16 10.01
N CYS A 540 -25.28 -6.50 8.89
CA CYS A 540 -24.69 -6.79 7.61
C CYS A 540 -25.47 -6.01 6.55
N PRO A 541 -25.00 -4.80 6.17
CA PRO A 541 -25.64 -4.03 5.12
C PRO A 541 -25.61 -4.80 3.79
N LEU A 542 -26.75 -4.94 3.13
CA LEU A 542 -26.92 -5.66 1.87
C LEU A 542 -27.73 -4.84 0.87
N ARG A 543 -27.59 -5.13 -0.42
CA ARG A 543 -28.41 -4.51 -1.47
C ARG A 543 -29.79 -5.19 -1.52
N PRO A 544 -30.84 -4.51 -1.99
CA PRO A 544 -32.15 -5.15 -2.20
C PRO A 544 -32.08 -6.39 -3.12
N THR A 545 -31.17 -6.42 -4.08
CA THR A 545 -30.94 -7.57 -4.97
C THR A 545 -30.34 -8.80 -4.27
N ASP A 546 -29.70 -8.61 -3.12
CA ASP A 546 -29.05 -9.68 -2.36
C ASP A 546 -30.07 -10.54 -1.61
N TRP A 547 -31.33 -10.08 -1.50
CA TRP A 547 -32.43 -10.86 -0.91
C TRP A 547 -32.54 -12.26 -1.51
N ALA A 548 -32.40 -12.41 -2.83
CA ALA A 548 -32.65 -13.69 -3.51
C ALA A 548 -31.75 -14.82 -2.98
N TRP A 549 -30.45 -14.57 -2.81
CA TRP A 549 -29.54 -15.59 -2.29
C TRP A 549 -29.76 -15.82 -0.79
N VAL A 550 -30.08 -14.76 -0.02
CA VAL A 550 -30.43 -14.90 1.41
C VAL A 550 -31.68 -15.78 1.55
N ALA A 551 -32.70 -15.59 0.71
CA ALA A 551 -33.89 -16.41 0.72
C ALA A 551 -33.56 -17.86 0.34
N GLN A 552 -32.76 -18.08 -0.70
CA GLN A 552 -32.33 -19.43 -1.09
C GLN A 552 -31.62 -20.18 0.05
N MET A 553 -30.79 -19.48 0.82
CA MET A 553 -30.03 -20.09 1.91
C MET A 553 -30.84 -20.21 3.21
N PHE A 554 -31.61 -19.20 3.60
CA PHE A 554 -32.18 -19.08 4.94
C PHE A 554 -33.71 -19.13 5.01
N HIS A 555 -34.43 -19.01 3.90
CA HIS A 555 -35.90 -19.10 3.94
C HIS A 555 -36.32 -20.53 4.32
N ARG A 556 -37.28 -20.66 5.24
CA ARG A 556 -37.84 -21.92 5.76
C ARG A 556 -36.78 -22.83 6.38
N ARG A 557 -35.81 -22.23 7.08
CA ARG A 557 -34.82 -22.98 7.86
C ARG A 557 -35.19 -23.03 9.33
N TRP A 558 -35.25 -24.24 9.88
CA TRP A 558 -35.52 -24.51 11.28
C TRP A 558 -34.45 -23.89 12.18
N LEU A 559 -34.84 -23.40 13.36
CA LEU A 559 -33.94 -22.94 14.41
C LEU A 559 -33.97 -23.93 15.60
N PRO A 560 -33.17 -25.02 15.57
CA PRO A 560 -33.19 -26.07 16.60
C PRO A 560 -32.83 -25.58 18.01
N GLN A 561 -32.05 -24.50 18.10
CA GLN A 561 -31.63 -23.89 19.37
C GLN A 561 -32.76 -23.17 20.11
N VAL A 562 -33.87 -22.84 19.43
CA VAL A 562 -35.00 -22.13 20.04
C VAL A 562 -35.99 -23.15 20.60
N THR A 563 -36.01 -23.30 21.92
CA THR A 563 -36.93 -24.24 22.61
C THR A 563 -38.05 -23.55 23.38
N ARG A 564 -38.06 -22.20 23.43
CA ARG A 564 -39.02 -21.40 24.21
C ARG A 564 -39.39 -20.11 23.47
N LEU A 565 -40.60 -19.62 23.70
CA LEU A 565 -41.09 -18.31 23.27
C LEU A 565 -41.62 -17.53 24.47
N LEU A 566 -41.54 -16.20 24.44
CA LEU A 566 -42.27 -15.37 25.40
C LEU A 566 -43.73 -15.23 24.98
N ILE A 567 -44.64 -15.53 25.90
CA ILE A 567 -46.09 -15.37 25.78
C ILE A 567 -46.57 -14.67 27.05
N ASP A 568 -47.21 -13.51 26.91
CA ASP A 568 -47.63 -12.65 28.03
C ASP A 568 -46.50 -12.36 29.03
N GLY A 569 -45.28 -12.15 28.51
CA GLY A 569 -44.08 -11.88 29.29
C GLY A 569 -43.46 -13.11 30.01
N GLN A 570 -44.05 -14.30 29.84
CA GLN A 570 -43.55 -15.54 30.45
C GLN A 570 -42.88 -16.44 29.40
N PRO A 571 -41.72 -17.06 29.71
CA PRO A 571 -41.07 -18.00 28.81
C PRO A 571 -41.79 -19.36 28.82
N ILE A 572 -42.49 -19.67 27.73
CA ILE A 572 -43.21 -20.92 27.53
C ILE A 572 -42.42 -21.83 26.58
N ALA A 573 -42.25 -23.10 26.95
CA ALA A 573 -41.61 -24.09 26.09
C ALA A 573 -42.46 -24.39 24.85
N LEU A 574 -41.80 -24.52 23.70
CA LEU A 574 -42.46 -24.98 22.48
C LEU A 574 -43.03 -26.38 22.71
N GLN A 575 -44.28 -26.60 22.30
CA GLN A 575 -44.91 -27.91 22.34
C GLN A 575 -44.23 -28.87 21.35
N PRO A 576 -44.38 -30.20 21.51
CA PRO A 576 -43.77 -31.18 20.60
C PRO A 576 -44.19 -31.00 19.12
N ASP A 577 -45.38 -30.45 18.89
CA ASP A 577 -45.94 -30.12 17.58
C ASP A 577 -45.62 -28.68 17.12
N GLN A 578 -44.74 -27.97 17.82
CA GLN A 578 -44.34 -26.58 17.51
C GLN A 578 -42.83 -26.48 17.24
N ALA A 579 -42.48 -25.63 16.28
CA ALA A 579 -41.10 -25.29 15.95
C ALA A 579 -41.04 -23.83 15.50
N VAL A 580 -39.85 -23.27 15.35
CA VAL A 580 -39.67 -21.96 14.73
C VAL A 580 -38.69 -22.03 13.56
N ALA A 581 -38.96 -21.26 12.52
CA ALA A 581 -38.11 -21.20 11.35
C ALA A 581 -37.98 -19.78 10.80
N LEU A 582 -36.92 -19.56 10.04
CA LEU A 582 -36.65 -18.30 9.37
C LEU A 582 -37.57 -18.10 8.17
N TYR A 583 -38.00 -16.86 7.96
CA TYR A 583 -38.81 -16.45 6.84
C TYR A 583 -38.24 -15.15 6.27
N VAL A 584 -37.68 -15.23 5.07
CA VAL A 584 -37.07 -14.10 4.37
C VAL A 584 -38.09 -13.41 3.47
N THR A 585 -38.27 -12.09 3.61
CA THR A 585 -39.16 -11.24 2.80
C THR A 585 -38.40 -10.15 2.08
N GLY A 586 -38.56 -10.05 0.77
CA GLY A 586 -37.84 -9.09 -0.08
C GLY A 586 -38.20 -7.62 0.00
N SER A 587 -39.12 -7.25 0.90
CA SER A 587 -39.58 -5.89 1.09
C SER A 587 -39.60 -5.58 2.57
N SER A 588 -39.11 -4.41 2.96
CA SER A 588 -39.27 -3.87 4.31
C SER A 588 -40.17 -2.64 4.29
N GLN A 589 -41.01 -2.50 5.32
CA GLN A 589 -41.85 -1.30 5.51
C GLN A 589 -41.11 -0.18 6.24
N SER A 590 -39.88 -0.44 6.71
CA SER A 590 -39.14 0.43 7.64
C SER A 590 -37.87 1.03 7.03
N ASN A 591 -37.82 1.25 5.71
CA ASN A 591 -36.65 1.74 4.95
C ASN A 591 -35.40 0.84 5.01
N PHE A 592 -35.57 -0.46 5.30
CA PHE A 592 -34.50 -1.46 5.20
C PHE A 592 -34.48 -2.12 3.82
N ALA A 593 -33.39 -2.81 3.47
CA ALA A 593 -33.27 -3.48 2.18
C ALA A 593 -34.32 -4.60 2.05
N PHE A 594 -34.43 -5.42 3.08
CA PHE A 594 -35.39 -6.51 3.22
C PHE A 594 -35.40 -7.00 4.68
N ASP A 595 -36.33 -7.89 5.02
CA ASP A 595 -36.49 -8.39 6.39
C ASP A 595 -36.32 -9.92 6.47
N VAL A 596 -35.84 -10.39 7.61
CA VAL A 596 -35.77 -11.82 7.99
C VAL A 596 -36.56 -12.00 9.28
N SER A 597 -37.74 -12.60 9.19
CA SER A 597 -38.58 -12.89 10.36
C SER A 597 -38.36 -14.31 10.88
N VAL A 598 -38.70 -14.52 12.14
CA VAL A 598 -38.82 -15.85 12.75
C VAL A 598 -40.30 -16.16 12.86
N HIS A 599 -40.77 -17.26 12.29
CA HIS A 599 -42.17 -17.66 12.33
C HIS A 599 -42.38 -18.91 13.17
N LEU A 600 -43.54 -19.00 13.82
CA LEU A 600 -44.02 -20.24 14.44
C LEU A 600 -44.49 -21.21 13.36
N TRP A 601 -44.05 -22.46 13.47
CA TRP A 601 -44.46 -23.58 12.64
C TRP A 601 -45.19 -24.60 13.50
N GLN A 602 -46.18 -25.26 12.90
CA GLN A 602 -46.94 -26.32 13.54
C GLN A 602 -46.88 -27.60 12.71
N ARG A 603 -46.84 -28.72 13.42
CA ARG A 603 -46.93 -30.05 12.83
C ARG A 603 -48.38 -30.35 12.45
N ARG A 604 -48.57 -30.98 11.30
CA ARG A 604 -49.88 -31.43 10.83
C ARG A 604 -50.42 -32.54 11.75
N ALA A 605 -51.74 -32.55 11.94
CA ALA A 605 -52.40 -33.57 12.75
C ALA A 605 -52.16 -34.98 12.17
N GLY A 606 -51.73 -35.90 13.02
CA GLY A 606 -51.42 -37.29 12.63
C GLY A 606 -49.97 -37.53 12.21
N CYS A 607 -49.15 -36.49 12.01
CA CYS A 607 -47.73 -36.64 11.66
C CYS A 607 -46.84 -36.71 12.90
N THR A 608 -45.74 -37.49 12.84
CA THR A 608 -44.81 -37.71 13.97
C THR A 608 -43.34 -37.40 13.64
N SER A 609 -43.05 -36.93 12.43
CA SER A 609 -41.70 -36.58 11.98
C SER A 609 -41.12 -35.32 12.65
N PRO A 610 -39.79 -35.23 12.81
CA PRO A 610 -39.14 -34.02 13.34
C PRO A 610 -39.27 -32.82 12.37
N PRO A 611 -38.99 -31.59 12.83
CA PRO A 611 -38.97 -30.40 11.97
C PRO A 611 -37.96 -30.49 10.82
N SER A 612 -36.88 -31.26 10.98
CA SER A 612 -35.92 -31.58 9.91
C SER A 612 -35.26 -32.93 10.16
N GLU A 613 -34.80 -33.58 9.10
CA GLU A 613 -33.97 -34.80 9.15
C GLU A 613 -32.46 -34.47 9.26
N LEU A 614 -32.08 -33.22 8.99
CA LEU A 614 -30.69 -32.76 9.05
C LEU A 614 -30.37 -32.10 10.40
N MET A 615 -29.11 -32.19 10.83
CA MET A 615 -28.61 -31.66 12.11
C MET A 615 -27.69 -30.44 11.92
N ASP A 616 -27.96 -29.62 10.91
CA ASP A 616 -27.20 -28.38 10.64
C ASP A 616 -27.65 -27.24 11.57
N ASN A 617 -26.94 -26.10 11.55
CA ASN A 617 -27.31 -24.92 12.37
C ASN A 617 -28.64 -24.27 11.96
N CYS A 618 -29.05 -24.42 10.70
CA CYS A 618 -30.28 -23.89 10.12
C CYS A 618 -30.79 -24.87 9.03
N PRO A 619 -31.24 -26.08 9.38
CA PRO A 619 -31.59 -27.09 8.39
C PRO A 619 -32.96 -26.77 7.74
N PRO A 620 -33.26 -27.28 6.54
CA PRO A 620 -34.58 -27.13 5.91
C PRO A 620 -35.71 -27.63 6.81
N MET A 621 -36.82 -26.90 6.87
CA MET A 621 -38.07 -27.43 7.43
C MET A 621 -38.62 -28.57 6.57
N ASN A 622 -39.16 -29.60 7.23
CA ASN A 622 -39.96 -30.65 6.60
C ASN A 622 -41.37 -30.13 6.29
N GLU A 623 -41.52 -29.49 5.13
CA GLU A 623 -42.80 -28.89 4.70
C GLU A 623 -43.92 -29.92 4.42
N ALA A 624 -43.60 -31.21 4.31
CA ALA A 624 -44.62 -32.25 4.14
C ALA A 624 -45.47 -32.39 5.40
N ASP A 625 -44.82 -32.43 6.56
CA ASP A 625 -45.46 -32.67 7.86
C ASP A 625 -45.60 -31.43 8.73
N TRP A 626 -44.94 -30.33 8.37
CA TRP A 626 -44.98 -29.06 9.09
C TRP A 626 -45.43 -27.93 8.17
N PHE A 627 -46.12 -26.94 8.74
CA PHE A 627 -46.55 -25.75 8.00
C PHE A 627 -46.25 -24.48 8.80
N ASP A 628 -45.97 -23.40 8.06
CA ASP A 628 -45.82 -22.06 8.62
C ASP A 628 -47.19 -21.53 9.07
N THR A 629 -47.31 -21.11 10.32
CA THR A 629 -48.54 -20.49 10.83
C THR A 629 -48.66 -19.02 10.41
N TYR A 630 -47.59 -18.45 9.84
CA TYR A 630 -47.41 -17.03 9.54
C TYR A 630 -47.54 -16.12 10.77
N ILE A 631 -47.42 -16.68 11.98
CA ILE A 631 -47.36 -15.92 13.22
C ILE A 631 -45.89 -15.55 13.46
N PRO A 632 -45.51 -14.27 13.34
CA PRO A 632 -44.13 -13.86 13.56
C PRO A 632 -43.82 -13.85 15.06
N CYS A 633 -42.61 -14.28 15.40
CA CYS A 633 -42.04 -14.26 16.74
C CYS A 633 -40.99 -13.15 16.90
N ALA A 634 -40.43 -12.68 15.78
CA ALA A 634 -39.57 -11.51 15.65
C ALA A 634 -39.44 -11.13 14.17
N VAL A 635 -39.08 -9.89 13.89
CA VAL A 635 -38.71 -9.42 12.55
C VAL A 635 -37.34 -8.75 12.65
N LEU A 636 -36.34 -9.30 11.99
CA LEU A 636 -34.99 -8.75 11.95
C LEU A 636 -34.79 -7.98 10.64
N HIS A 637 -34.23 -6.78 10.75
CA HIS A 637 -34.12 -5.86 9.63
C HIS A 637 -32.71 -5.90 9.01
N VAL A 638 -32.60 -5.94 7.67
CA VAL A 638 -31.31 -5.91 6.97
C VAL A 638 -31.05 -4.51 6.40
N PRO A 639 -30.02 -3.78 6.86
CA PRO A 639 -29.75 -2.41 6.44
C PRO A 639 -29.35 -2.35 4.96
N PRO A 640 -29.71 -1.28 4.23
CA PRO A 640 -29.27 -1.10 2.85
C PRO A 640 -27.76 -0.82 2.80
N ALA A 641 -27.05 -1.47 1.89
CA ALA A 641 -25.69 -1.10 1.52
C ALA A 641 -25.73 0.22 0.72
N GLY A 642 -24.99 1.23 1.21
CA GLY A 642 -24.90 2.57 0.61
C GLY A 642 -24.12 2.62 -0.70
#